data_AF-A0A7G2C2C0-F1
#
_entry.id   AF-A0A7G2C2C0-F1
#
_cell.length_a   1.000
_cell.length_b   1.000
_cell.length_c   1.000
_cell.angle_alpha   90.00
_cell.angle_beta   90.00
_cell.angle_gamma   90.00
#
_symmetry.space_group_name_H-M   'P 1'
#
loop_
_entity.id
_entity.type
_entity.pdbx_description
1 polymer ?
#
loop_
_entity_poly.entity_id
_entity_poly.type
_entity_poly.pdbx_seq_one_letter_code
_entity_poly.pdbx_strand_id
1 'polypeptide(L)'
;MLRRYIPSWWGFLGAPTPLVTSQRELKTLDVREYRPLGTPIEFRFYQRYANHPNRQSGVQFLTHYNTHQRFRVNKDFIDYMNWGREQGQARLPHRHQRVAFDFDDVLQPTRAERTDNAWFRDQDPTQDGHADLSTDFDPNRKVFSMPEHWNKMFSTRRPGEGDIVHGILPSNNLLGAVVSQSDTHGSGYFGVETRGPEEGEVPGVNAPFRGEFDRKMMQAMSRPMNKDHTLTCNNGRFSNAIYINDPKRNQALSTGLAKRLNVELDRATNGVYSKLTVLEAAQSGMTDYFCGGLDVEKLGLDVSMAAISRERSKEAAAAGDQKEAQLLLGDATLYEDRADRMVREHGALIHRISTAARPLMTLVNGKCRGTGCGVALAAKYCGLKDISEFIVDGPNIGLTTYGGVTRLLARPETSHKYPGLAEFVLLTGTSLFAGDVLRLGWTDLFTSLPDMNYHIKEWFNNTEHMHNDAVAWQLGQLLETCFKMRDAHSSAMERCAITSLRAQWIEDAFADQASVEDILKTLGEIEKLPLTDPHNKADRSSATPFTIGSVSEGIEKLQRANLRYTLDPWDVTAPEEEVAVCQAAEIFTSYVLERRGKRDMVVNTRRQQLQRWKEQREREYHEYKNMKNAPHARHVYARLEGCENTLVEFDFVFDPQTEARKVADEYEKLSATVSALQTKVLEALGMPAERGIELGWYLPTLDTCPVHTDEELMELLHADPGIQSPEADLKYPPIYFTVKRSSLYFSEWAYAVKHQLLLQSPSALKGNLELLKEVRGDGSEEAVKSLSDTIAIEYKHLVRAMRRPDFYNVGQYLDKSAEQWEEVKQQRENSLNHSLRPTRPVPNFEEVFERNVTIAGHTFPLRPRWSPRTVEEVTAQEVEKSLLPLDFTRERLIPFDPAVYCSKGDRIDGMLDDIGGYEVVPQLGEVKADGTPSVAPLQDRAHVPLVNFYEMARHPWEDTPSSYRANGYTESSMAYFKQQYKEAEKALYDEGDRGAYNYWPSKSAVDGTTEPSERKLLKERYLDEMKRKEGEVEGWARDLRAKAMDGTLDYKTEIATQEEKIYDDHYYRWFIQPGQNPNPSGLLFGRKAAGGRSEEDADLDAMLTNLISEASSAAVVEEEGPTDIVEDIPAEATATDGDAEQE
;
A
#
# COMPACT_ATOMS: atom_id res chain seq x y z
N MET A 1 52.00 -19.17 10.93
CA MET A 1 53.38 -19.12 10.40
C MET A 1 54.35 -19.62 11.47
N LEU A 2 55.62 -19.89 11.09
CA LEU A 2 56.89 -20.01 11.86
C LEU A 2 56.82 -19.89 13.41
N ARG A 3 57.33 -20.78 14.30
CA ARG A 3 58.41 -21.83 14.34
C ARG A 3 59.81 -21.33 14.82
N ARG A 4 60.40 -22.04 15.83
CA ARG A 4 61.76 -21.94 16.48
C ARG A 4 61.87 -20.99 17.71
N TYR A 5 62.74 -21.17 18.74
CA TYR A 5 63.72 -22.21 19.22
C TYR A 5 63.90 -22.07 20.79
N ILE A 6 64.17 -23.09 21.64
CA ILE A 6 65.44 -23.79 22.05
C ILE A 6 66.49 -22.86 22.72
N PRO A 7 67.28 -23.19 23.82
CA PRO A 7 67.55 -24.44 24.63
C PRO A 7 67.11 -24.32 26.14
N SER A 8 67.29 -25.23 27.15
CA SER A 8 68.29 -26.24 27.65
C SER A 8 69.51 -25.64 28.44
N TRP A 9 70.11 -26.23 29.51
CA TRP A 9 70.00 -27.54 30.23
C TRP A 9 70.71 -27.56 31.64
N TRP A 10 70.48 -28.60 32.49
CA TRP A 10 71.23 -29.03 33.74
C TRP A 10 71.18 -28.17 35.03
N GLY A 11 71.47 -28.66 36.26
CA GLY A 11 71.60 -30.07 36.76
C GLY A 11 72.33 -30.30 38.14
N PHE A 12 71.65 -30.96 39.10
CA PHE A 12 72.12 -31.79 40.26
C PHE A 12 72.93 -31.26 41.49
N LEU A 13 72.58 -31.86 42.67
CA LEU A 13 73.34 -32.10 43.93
C LEU A 13 73.61 -30.99 44.99
N GLY A 14 73.30 -31.31 46.26
CA GLY A 14 73.72 -30.59 47.48
C GLY A 14 72.79 -30.81 48.69
N ALA A 15 73.26 -31.48 49.76
CA ALA A 15 72.55 -31.74 51.03
C ALA A 15 73.37 -31.17 52.22
N PRO A 16 72.95 -31.21 53.52
CA PRO A 16 71.72 -31.73 54.14
C PRO A 16 70.87 -30.54 54.72
N THR A 17 70.06 -30.54 55.80
CA THR A 17 69.80 -31.42 56.96
C THR A 17 68.38 -31.15 57.52
N PRO A 18 67.62 -32.14 58.05
CA PRO A 18 66.25 -31.89 58.52
C PRO A 18 66.16 -31.28 59.92
N LEU A 19 65.19 -30.38 60.11
CA LEU A 19 64.76 -29.90 61.42
C LEU A 19 63.28 -30.29 61.61
N VAL A 20 63.01 -31.13 62.61
CA VAL A 20 61.71 -31.81 62.76
C VAL A 20 60.62 -30.80 63.11
N THR A 21 59.71 -30.58 62.15
CA THR A 21 58.40 -29.96 62.38
C THR A 21 57.34 -30.92 61.81
N SER A 22 56.24 -31.10 62.55
CA SER A 22 55.26 -32.15 62.28
C SER A 22 54.33 -31.79 61.11
N GLN A 23 54.77 -32.05 59.89
CA GLN A 23 53.86 -32.10 58.75
C GLN A 23 52.86 -33.25 58.95
N ARG A 24 51.57 -32.92 59.00
CA ARG A 24 50.51 -33.89 58.76
C ARG A 24 50.49 -34.16 57.27
N GLU A 25 50.87 -35.36 56.86
CA GLU A 25 50.73 -35.81 55.47
C GLU A 25 49.25 -35.71 55.03
N LEU A 26 49.02 -35.24 53.81
CA LEU A 26 47.69 -35.23 53.23
C LEU A 26 47.26 -36.68 52.99
N LYS A 27 46.14 -37.09 53.58
CA LYS A 27 45.61 -38.45 53.42
C LYS A 27 45.22 -38.68 51.96
N THR A 28 45.83 -39.66 51.31
CA THR A 28 45.62 -39.99 49.88
C THR A 28 44.27 -40.65 49.59
N LEU A 29 43.53 -41.03 50.64
CA LEU A 29 42.15 -41.50 50.58
C LEU A 29 41.27 -40.49 51.33
N ASP A 30 40.08 -40.21 50.79
CA ASP A 30 39.16 -39.25 51.41
C ASP A 30 38.82 -39.68 52.86
N VAL A 31 38.67 -38.68 53.73
CA VAL A 31 38.41 -38.87 55.16
C VAL A 31 36.91 -39.05 55.43
N ARG A 32 36.05 -38.72 54.45
CA ARG A 32 34.61 -38.93 54.48
C ARG A 32 34.12 -39.39 53.11
N GLU A 33 33.19 -40.33 53.05
CA GLU A 33 32.56 -40.68 51.78
C GLU A 33 31.49 -39.62 51.41
N TYR A 34 31.94 -38.49 50.88
CA TYR A 34 31.07 -37.38 50.49
C TYR A 34 30.77 -37.43 48.99
N ARG A 35 29.63 -38.02 48.63
CA ARG A 35 29.11 -38.07 47.26
C ARG A 35 27.96 -37.06 47.07
N PRO A 36 28.24 -35.77 46.76
CA PRO A 36 27.17 -34.79 46.56
C PRO A 36 26.38 -35.10 45.29
N LEU A 37 25.09 -35.39 45.43
CA LEU A 37 24.18 -35.66 44.30
C LEU A 37 23.75 -34.38 43.56
N GLY A 38 23.93 -33.21 44.17
CA GLY A 38 23.70 -31.93 43.52
C GLY A 38 24.73 -31.69 42.41
N THR A 39 24.27 -31.52 41.17
CA THR A 39 25.14 -31.27 40.00
C THR A 39 24.82 -29.91 39.36
N PRO A 40 25.29 -28.77 39.93
CA PRO A 40 24.97 -27.42 39.46
C PRO A 40 25.24 -27.23 37.96
N ILE A 41 24.33 -26.53 37.28
CA ILE A 41 24.36 -26.40 35.82
C ILE A 41 25.60 -25.63 35.33
N GLU A 42 26.15 -24.75 36.18
CA GLU A 42 27.37 -23.99 35.95
C GLU A 42 28.65 -24.84 36.07
N PHE A 43 28.61 -25.89 36.90
CA PHE A 43 29.72 -26.84 37.03
C PHE A 43 29.72 -27.86 35.89
N ARG A 44 28.54 -28.18 35.33
CA ARG A 44 28.38 -29.06 34.16
C ARG A 44 28.66 -28.34 32.84
N PHE A 45 28.10 -27.15 32.65
CA PHE A 45 28.05 -26.43 31.37
C PHE A 45 28.71 -25.04 31.45
N TYR A 46 29.96 -25.00 31.92
CA TYR A 46 30.79 -23.81 32.04
C TYR A 46 31.09 -23.08 30.71
N GLN A 47 30.71 -23.66 29.57
CA GLN A 47 30.76 -23.07 28.23
C GLN A 47 29.52 -22.21 27.91
N ARG A 48 28.53 -22.17 28.82
CA ARG A 48 27.30 -21.36 28.71
C ARG A 48 27.07 -20.46 29.92
N TYR A 49 27.45 -20.92 31.11
CA TYR A 49 27.30 -20.17 32.36
C TYR A 49 28.64 -19.77 32.97
N ALA A 50 28.71 -18.58 33.58
CA ALA A 50 29.94 -18.03 34.15
C ALA A 50 29.70 -17.49 35.57
N ASN A 51 29.83 -18.37 36.58
CA ASN A 51 29.58 -18.02 37.98
C ASN A 51 30.68 -17.14 38.63
N HIS A 52 31.62 -16.60 37.85
CA HIS A 52 32.67 -15.71 38.35
C HIS A 52 32.09 -14.30 38.51
N PRO A 53 32.23 -13.62 39.66
CA PRO A 53 31.40 -12.46 40.00
C PRO A 53 31.52 -11.27 39.03
N ASN A 54 32.72 -10.97 38.52
CA ASN A 54 32.89 -9.93 37.51
C ASN A 54 32.52 -10.34 36.08
N ARG A 55 32.10 -11.59 35.84
CA ARG A 55 31.70 -12.12 34.51
C ARG A 55 30.19 -12.29 34.31
N GLN A 56 29.38 -11.95 35.33
CA GLN A 56 27.93 -12.17 35.35
C GLN A 56 27.16 -11.43 34.23
N SER A 57 27.78 -10.45 33.57
CA SER A 57 27.20 -9.76 32.40
C SER A 57 27.12 -10.66 31.17
N GLY A 58 27.83 -11.80 31.18
CA GLY A 58 27.79 -12.81 30.13
C GLY A 58 28.48 -12.39 28.84
N VAL A 59 28.02 -13.00 27.75
CA VAL A 59 28.53 -12.84 26.39
C VAL A 59 27.41 -12.31 25.52
N GLN A 60 27.55 -11.10 25.01
CA GLN A 60 26.52 -10.33 24.33
C GLN A 60 27.11 -9.76 23.03
N PHE A 61 26.75 -10.37 21.90
CA PHE A 61 27.15 -9.87 20.58
C PHE A 61 26.33 -8.63 20.16
N LEU A 62 25.08 -8.53 20.61
CA LEU A 62 24.15 -7.44 20.27
C LEU A 62 24.38 -6.20 21.14
N THR A 63 25.61 -5.67 21.14
CA THR A 63 25.97 -4.41 21.82
C THR A 63 26.91 -3.60 20.93
N HIS A 64 26.89 -2.27 21.05
CA HIS A 64 27.76 -1.36 20.30
C HIS A 64 29.24 -1.37 20.75
N TYR A 65 29.61 -2.25 21.69
CA TYR A 65 30.96 -2.30 22.26
C TYR A 65 31.97 -3.05 21.39
N ASN A 66 33.25 -2.71 21.54
CA ASN A 66 34.37 -3.32 20.81
C ASN A 66 34.67 -4.80 21.18
N THR A 67 33.84 -5.47 21.99
CA THR A 67 34.08 -6.84 22.44
C THR A 67 32.78 -7.52 22.91
N HIS A 68 32.44 -8.65 22.28
CA HIS A 68 31.27 -9.50 22.59
C HIS A 68 31.25 -10.08 24.02
N GLN A 69 32.37 -10.06 24.74
CA GLN A 69 32.46 -10.46 26.15
C GLN A 69 32.22 -9.23 27.02
N ARG A 70 30.96 -8.97 27.41
CA ARG A 70 30.56 -7.71 28.08
C ARG A 70 31.37 -7.40 29.36
N PHE A 71 31.89 -8.43 30.02
CA PHE A 71 32.74 -8.34 31.22
C PHE A 71 34.20 -7.92 30.95
N ARG A 72 34.61 -7.79 29.68
CA ARG A 72 35.91 -7.22 29.29
C ARG A 72 35.79 -5.77 28.79
N VAL A 73 34.58 -5.27 28.62
CA VAL A 73 34.33 -3.87 28.21
C VAL A 73 34.79 -2.95 29.35
N ASN A 74 35.68 -2.03 29.03
CA ASN A 74 36.30 -1.07 29.95
C ASN A 74 35.77 0.37 29.76
N LYS A 75 34.62 0.51 29.09
CA LYS A 75 33.81 1.73 29.08
C LYS A 75 32.89 1.71 30.29
N ASP A 76 31.60 1.42 30.07
CA ASP A 76 30.57 1.60 31.09
C ASP A 76 30.46 0.37 32.00
N PHE A 77 30.54 0.57 33.31
CA PHE A 77 30.35 -0.45 34.33
C PHE A 77 28.89 -0.51 34.77
N ILE A 78 28.27 -1.69 34.63
CA ILE A 78 26.84 -1.88 34.90
C ILE A 78 26.51 -1.91 36.40
N ASP A 79 25.35 -1.34 36.77
CA ASP A 79 24.85 -1.31 38.14
C ASP A 79 23.73 -2.34 38.36
N TYR A 80 24.08 -3.50 38.92
CA TYR A 80 23.12 -4.59 39.22
C TYR A 80 22.08 -4.27 40.29
N MET A 81 22.22 -3.17 41.03
CA MET A 81 21.27 -2.78 42.09
C MET A 81 20.27 -1.74 41.61
N ASN A 82 20.69 -0.82 40.75
CA ASN A 82 19.89 0.35 40.37
C ASN A 82 19.42 0.33 38.90
N TRP A 83 19.97 -0.51 38.03
CA TRP A 83 19.55 -0.63 36.63
C TRP A 83 18.66 -1.85 36.40
N GLY A 84 17.98 -1.88 35.24
CA GLY A 84 17.10 -2.99 34.83
C GLY A 84 15.62 -2.64 34.73
N ARG A 85 15.17 -1.47 35.23
CA ARG A 85 13.73 -1.12 35.32
C ARG A 85 12.99 -1.21 33.98
N GLU A 86 13.53 -0.60 32.91
CA GLU A 86 12.93 -0.60 31.56
C GLU A 86 13.54 -1.60 30.58
N GLN A 87 14.69 -2.20 30.93
CA GLN A 87 15.45 -3.14 30.09
C GLN A 87 15.51 -4.56 30.67
N GLY A 88 14.69 -4.84 31.70
CA GLY A 88 14.60 -6.12 32.43
C GLY A 88 15.85 -6.45 33.26
N GLN A 89 16.92 -6.87 32.60
CA GLN A 89 18.16 -7.30 33.26
C GLN A 89 19.21 -6.19 33.18
N ALA A 90 19.81 -5.79 34.31
CA ALA A 90 20.84 -4.74 34.41
C ALA A 90 22.08 -4.92 33.51
N ARG A 91 22.28 -6.12 32.93
CA ARG A 91 23.34 -6.42 31.96
C ARG A 91 22.97 -6.13 30.50
N LEU A 92 21.70 -6.01 30.15
CA LEU A 92 21.24 -5.71 28.79
C LEU A 92 21.49 -4.22 28.47
N PRO A 93 21.68 -3.84 27.19
CA PRO A 93 21.83 -2.43 26.81
C PRO A 93 20.58 -1.61 27.16
N HIS A 94 20.76 -0.30 27.35
CA HIS A 94 19.66 0.63 27.55
C HIS A 94 18.84 0.82 26.27
N ARG A 95 17.59 1.30 26.40
CA ARG A 95 16.62 1.47 25.28
C ARG A 95 17.17 2.29 24.10
N HIS A 96 18.00 3.31 24.38
CA HIS A 96 18.64 4.17 23.37
C HIS A 96 19.95 3.62 22.78
N GLN A 97 20.47 2.49 23.28
CA GLN A 97 21.76 1.91 22.90
C GLN A 97 21.66 0.51 22.28
N ARG A 98 20.45 0.00 22.10
CA ARG A 98 20.17 -1.28 21.46
C ARG A 98 20.48 -1.23 19.96
N VAL A 99 21.12 -2.29 19.46
CA VAL A 99 21.48 -2.50 18.04
C VAL A 99 20.71 -3.67 17.42
N ALA A 100 19.69 -4.15 18.13
CA ALA A 100 18.74 -5.17 17.72
C ALA A 100 17.37 -4.77 18.28
N PHE A 101 16.31 -5.16 17.58
CA PHE A 101 14.94 -4.73 17.82
C PHE A 101 14.00 -5.94 17.73
N ASP A 102 13.01 -6.00 18.61
CA ASP A 102 11.97 -7.02 18.62
C ASP A 102 10.78 -6.55 17.73
N PHE A 103 10.03 -7.48 17.14
CA PHE A 103 9.01 -7.17 16.11
C PHE A 103 7.90 -6.20 16.55
N ASP A 104 7.52 -6.25 17.83
CA ASP A 104 6.41 -5.46 18.39
C ASP A 104 6.88 -4.25 19.22
N ASP A 105 8.19 -4.03 19.34
CA ASP A 105 8.74 -2.88 20.07
C ASP A 105 9.09 -1.73 19.12
N VAL A 106 8.93 -0.50 19.61
CA VAL A 106 9.26 0.73 18.86
C VAL A 106 10.78 0.77 18.61
N LEU A 107 11.21 1.41 17.53
CA LEU A 107 12.62 1.50 17.11
C LEU A 107 13.41 2.53 17.95
N GLN A 108 14.33 3.27 17.33
CA GLN A 108 14.90 4.50 17.89
C GLN A 108 14.25 5.69 17.16
N PRO A 109 13.81 6.75 17.87
CA PRO A 109 13.23 7.91 17.21
C PRO A 109 14.30 8.69 16.44
N THR A 110 13.91 9.25 15.30
CA THR A 110 14.70 10.23 14.55
C THR A 110 14.76 11.54 15.33
N ARG A 111 15.96 12.11 15.44
CA ARG A 111 16.15 13.39 16.13
C ARG A 111 15.80 14.56 15.22
N ALA A 112 14.99 15.49 15.71
CA ALA A 112 14.64 16.74 15.03
C ALA A 112 14.81 17.94 15.98
N GLU A 113 14.92 19.16 15.46
CA GLU A 113 15.00 20.39 16.29
C GLU A 113 13.64 20.78 16.91
N ARG A 114 12.55 20.36 16.26
CA ARG A 114 11.16 20.60 16.65
C ARG A 114 10.36 19.31 16.43
N THR A 115 9.34 19.08 17.26
CA THR A 115 8.32 18.04 17.05
C THR A 115 7.05 18.59 16.38
N ASP A 116 7.05 19.88 16.03
CA ASP A 116 5.93 20.62 15.47
C ASP A 116 5.56 20.11 14.06
N ASN A 117 4.26 20.06 13.75
CA ASN A 117 3.69 19.56 12.48
C ASN A 117 4.01 20.41 11.22
N ALA A 118 4.97 21.33 11.28
CA ALA A 118 5.29 22.25 10.18
C ALA A 118 5.65 21.54 8.86
N TRP A 119 6.18 20.31 8.93
CA TRP A 119 6.51 19.47 7.78
C TRP A 119 5.44 18.44 7.41
N PHE A 120 4.35 18.33 8.18
CA PHE A 120 3.26 17.36 7.97
C PHE A 120 1.99 18.01 7.38
N ARG A 121 2.13 19.18 6.74
CA ARG A 121 1.02 19.94 6.13
C ARG A 121 0.33 19.22 4.96
N ASP A 122 1.02 18.27 4.33
CA ASP A 122 0.50 17.41 3.24
C ASP A 122 -0.13 16.10 3.78
N GLN A 123 -0.29 15.95 5.11
CA GLN A 123 -0.83 14.77 5.81
C GLN A 123 -2.24 15.02 6.39
N ASP A 124 -2.77 14.06 7.16
CA ASP A 124 -3.99 14.24 7.97
C ASP A 124 -3.83 15.44 8.93
N PRO A 125 -4.68 16.48 8.86
CA PRO A 125 -4.57 17.67 9.71
C PRO A 125 -4.89 17.42 11.19
N THR A 126 -5.41 16.24 11.54
CA THR A 126 -5.63 15.80 12.93
C THR A 126 -4.45 15.00 13.51
N GLN A 127 -3.44 14.68 12.70
CA GLN A 127 -2.26 13.95 13.15
C GLN A 127 -1.32 14.87 13.95
N ASP A 128 -1.25 14.69 15.27
CA ASP A 128 -0.22 15.28 16.15
C ASP A 128 1.22 14.82 15.78
N GLY A 129 2.23 15.41 16.45
CA GLY A 129 3.64 15.08 16.24
C GLY A 129 3.93 13.58 16.23
N HIS A 130 4.60 13.11 15.17
CA HIS A 130 4.81 11.68 14.92
C HIS A 130 5.65 11.02 16.03
N ALA A 131 5.21 9.84 16.50
CA ALA A 131 5.76 9.17 17.68
C ALA A 131 7.26 8.82 17.59
N ASP A 132 7.79 8.69 16.37
CA ASP A 132 9.21 8.42 16.10
C ASP A 132 10.04 9.70 15.86
N LEU A 133 9.51 10.91 16.11
CA LEU A 133 10.28 12.16 16.16
C LEU A 133 10.56 12.61 17.59
N SER A 134 11.77 13.10 17.87
CA SER A 134 12.12 13.59 19.22
C SER A 134 13.20 14.69 19.21
N THR A 135 13.04 15.70 20.06
CA THR A 135 14.07 16.73 20.31
C THR A 135 15.24 16.22 21.15
N ASP A 136 14.90 15.38 22.14
CA ASP A 136 15.72 15.05 23.31
C ASP A 136 16.41 13.68 23.20
N PHE A 137 16.39 13.06 22.01
CA PHE A 137 17.06 11.78 21.78
C PHE A 137 18.57 11.95 21.58
N ASP A 138 19.36 11.29 22.45
CA ASP A 138 20.81 11.15 22.31
C ASP A 138 21.22 9.67 22.49
N PRO A 139 21.72 8.98 21.45
CA PRO A 139 22.17 7.60 21.56
C PRO A 139 23.45 7.45 22.43
N ASN A 140 24.20 8.53 22.65
CA ASN A 140 25.41 8.56 23.48
C ASN A 140 25.13 8.90 24.95
N ARG A 141 23.86 9.12 25.32
CA ARG A 141 23.45 9.57 26.65
C ARG A 141 23.98 8.62 27.73
N LYS A 142 24.81 9.15 28.63
CA LYS A 142 25.36 8.41 29.76
C LYS A 142 24.27 8.17 30.81
N VAL A 143 24.14 6.93 31.27
CA VAL A 143 23.26 6.55 32.38
C VAL A 143 24.07 6.49 33.67
N PHE A 144 23.48 6.94 34.78
CA PHE A 144 24.21 7.03 36.04
C PHE A 144 24.40 5.65 36.71
N SER A 145 25.66 5.19 36.77
CA SER A 145 26.08 3.95 37.45
C SER A 145 26.72 4.29 38.80
N MET A 146 26.30 3.66 39.91
CA MET A 146 26.98 3.85 41.20
C MET A 146 28.42 3.32 41.23
N PRO A 147 28.76 2.10 40.76
CA PRO A 147 30.15 1.61 40.83
C PRO A 147 31.15 2.45 40.02
N GLU A 148 30.69 3.21 39.02
CA GLU A 148 31.53 4.10 38.21
C GLU A 148 31.55 5.54 38.74
N HIS A 149 30.37 6.14 38.97
CA HIS A 149 30.23 7.59 39.22
C HIS A 149 29.93 7.97 40.67
N TRP A 150 29.63 7.01 41.55
CA TRP A 150 29.59 7.22 43.01
C TRP A 150 30.34 6.09 43.73
N ASN A 151 31.65 6.01 43.48
CA ASN A 151 32.44 4.87 43.92
C ASN A 151 32.74 4.91 45.42
N LYS A 152 32.09 4.01 46.17
CA LYS A 152 32.23 3.88 47.63
C LYS A 152 33.28 2.83 48.06
N MET A 153 34.06 2.26 47.14
CA MET A 153 35.00 1.16 47.42
C MET A 153 36.10 1.52 48.44
N PHE A 154 36.63 2.74 48.37
CA PHE A 154 37.70 3.22 49.27
C PHE A 154 37.15 3.92 50.53
N SER A 155 35.91 3.63 50.93
CA SER A 155 35.21 4.30 52.04
C SER A 155 34.59 3.32 53.03
N THR A 156 34.13 3.82 54.19
CA THR A 156 33.33 3.03 55.15
C THR A 156 31.83 3.00 54.81
N ARG A 157 31.45 3.56 53.64
CA ARG A 157 30.08 3.61 53.08
C ARG A 157 29.08 4.39 53.93
N ARG A 158 29.53 5.38 54.73
CA ARG A 158 28.64 6.30 55.46
C ARG A 158 27.84 7.21 54.49
N PRO A 159 26.75 7.87 54.93
CA PRO A 159 25.82 8.56 54.03
C PRO A 159 26.45 9.57 53.06
N GLY A 160 27.46 10.33 53.51
CA GLY A 160 28.18 11.31 52.69
C GLY A 160 29.52 10.83 52.14
N GLU A 161 29.80 9.52 52.13
CA GLU A 161 31.08 8.97 51.66
C GLU A 161 31.00 8.41 50.22
N GLY A 162 32.17 8.37 49.56
CA GLY A 162 32.36 7.94 48.17
C GLY A 162 32.82 9.09 47.28
N ASP A 163 33.62 8.77 46.26
CA ASP A 163 34.00 9.73 45.21
C ASP A 163 32.83 9.90 44.22
N ILE A 164 32.57 11.12 43.74
CA ILE A 164 31.41 11.45 42.89
C ILE A 164 31.84 12.18 41.62
N VAL A 165 31.57 11.58 40.46
CA VAL A 165 31.83 12.19 39.15
C VAL A 165 30.66 13.10 38.76
N HIS A 166 30.85 14.40 38.91
CA HIS A 166 29.91 15.41 38.41
C HIS A 166 29.97 15.53 36.87
N GLY A 167 28.85 15.90 36.24
CA GLY A 167 28.74 16.03 34.77
C GLY A 167 28.18 14.81 34.03
N ILE A 168 27.73 13.76 34.73
CA ILE A 168 26.98 12.64 34.13
C ILE A 168 25.47 12.95 34.07
N LEU A 169 24.94 13.61 35.10
CA LEU A 169 23.57 14.11 35.14
C LEU A 169 23.54 15.59 34.74
N PRO A 170 22.48 16.06 34.05
CA PRO A 170 22.31 17.49 33.76
C PRO A 170 22.19 18.30 35.07
N SER A 171 22.71 19.52 35.05
CA SER A 171 22.78 20.37 36.24
C SER A 171 21.45 21.09 36.50
N ASN A 172 20.61 20.51 37.35
CA ASN A 172 19.39 21.16 37.88
C ASN A 172 19.69 22.33 38.85
N ASN A 173 20.93 22.79 38.95
CA ASN A 173 21.33 23.94 39.79
C ASN A 173 21.10 25.26 39.03
N LEU A 174 20.25 26.11 39.59
CA LEU A 174 19.93 27.47 39.11
C LEU A 174 21.17 28.34 38.85
N LEU A 175 22.30 28.08 39.53
CA LEU A 175 23.57 28.78 39.31
C LEU A 175 24.01 28.79 37.83
N GLY A 176 23.74 27.72 37.08
CA GLY A 176 24.08 27.66 35.65
C GLY A 176 23.35 28.77 34.86
N ALA A 177 22.02 28.76 34.92
CA ALA A 177 21.18 29.74 34.24
C ALA A 177 21.46 31.18 34.69
N VAL A 178 21.74 31.41 35.98
CA VAL A 178 22.04 32.74 36.53
C VAL A 178 23.42 33.27 36.07
N VAL A 179 24.41 32.40 35.87
CA VAL A 179 25.75 32.80 35.40
C VAL A 179 25.82 32.93 33.88
N SER A 180 24.99 32.20 33.12
CA SER A 180 24.95 32.24 31.66
C SER A 180 23.81 33.09 31.08
N GLN A 181 23.08 33.88 31.89
CA GLN A 181 22.06 34.78 31.39
C GLN A 181 22.70 35.96 30.64
N SER A 182 22.19 36.26 29.44
CA SER A 182 22.66 37.33 28.56
C SER A 182 21.46 38.09 28.00
N ASP A 183 21.69 39.31 27.51
CA ASP A 183 20.74 40.08 26.70
C ASP A 183 20.65 39.55 25.25
N THR A 184 21.76 39.03 24.73
CA THR A 184 21.81 38.28 23.48
C THR A 184 20.96 37.00 23.56
N HIS A 185 20.01 36.83 22.64
CA HIS A 185 19.27 35.57 22.48
C HIS A 185 20.20 34.37 22.18
N GLY A 186 19.69 33.15 22.41
CA GLY A 186 20.44 31.90 22.25
C GLY A 186 20.85 31.56 20.81
N SER A 187 21.68 30.50 20.68
CA SER A 187 22.32 30.08 19.42
C SER A 187 21.37 29.90 18.23
N GLY A 188 20.16 29.38 18.47
CA GLY A 188 19.12 29.19 17.44
C GLY A 188 18.54 30.48 16.84
N TYR A 189 18.64 31.62 17.54
CA TYR A 189 18.34 32.94 16.94
C TYR A 189 19.53 33.48 16.15
N PHE A 190 20.76 33.24 16.63
CA PHE A 190 21.97 33.79 16.02
C PHE A 190 22.43 33.02 14.76
N GLY A 191 21.98 31.77 14.56
CA GLY A 191 22.36 30.95 13.40
C GLY A 191 23.84 30.54 13.43
N VAL A 192 24.35 30.15 14.62
CA VAL A 192 25.77 29.78 14.81
C VAL A 192 26.18 28.53 14.03
N GLU A 193 25.24 27.59 13.82
CA GLU A 193 25.52 26.31 13.19
C GLU A 193 25.45 26.41 11.66
N THR A 194 26.56 26.08 11.00
CA THR A 194 26.73 26.20 9.53
C THR A 194 26.33 24.94 8.76
N ARG A 195 25.73 23.97 9.47
CA ARG A 195 25.17 22.73 8.93
C ARG A 195 23.82 22.49 9.59
N GLY A 196 22.82 22.10 8.80
CA GLY A 196 21.63 21.45 9.32
C GLY A 196 21.87 19.93 9.52
N PRO A 197 20.85 19.08 9.34
CA PRO A 197 21.01 17.62 9.37
C PRO A 197 22.17 17.12 8.51
N GLU A 198 22.94 16.15 9.02
CA GLU A 198 24.19 15.71 8.37
C GLU A 198 23.97 15.08 6.98
N GLU A 199 22.80 14.48 6.74
CA GLU A 199 22.38 13.89 5.46
C GLU A 199 21.80 14.91 4.46
N GLY A 200 21.71 16.19 4.83
CA GLY A 200 21.18 17.26 3.98
C GLY A 200 19.66 17.43 4.08
N GLU A 201 18.94 17.10 3.00
CA GLU A 201 17.48 17.27 2.92
C GLU A 201 16.76 15.97 3.36
N VAL A 202 15.97 16.08 4.43
CA VAL A 202 15.32 14.96 5.11
C VAL A 202 13.83 15.26 5.31
N PRO A 203 12.94 14.60 4.55
CA PRO A 203 11.48 14.73 4.72
C PRO A 203 11.05 14.47 6.16
N GLY A 204 10.25 15.37 6.72
CA GLY A 204 9.78 15.33 8.11
C GLY A 204 10.73 15.99 9.14
N VAL A 205 11.94 16.41 8.75
CA VAL A 205 12.90 17.08 9.66
C VAL A 205 13.23 18.51 9.22
N ASN A 206 13.53 18.71 7.92
CA ASN A 206 13.77 20.03 7.33
C ASN A 206 13.15 20.24 5.94
N ALA A 207 12.42 19.25 5.45
CA ALA A 207 11.62 19.29 4.22
C ALA A 207 10.23 18.69 4.49
N PRO A 208 9.18 19.07 3.74
CA PRO A 208 7.84 18.50 3.91
C PRO A 208 7.82 16.99 3.66
N PHE A 209 7.00 16.25 4.41
CA PHE A 209 6.79 14.82 4.25
C PHE A 209 5.50 14.54 3.47
N ARG A 210 5.64 13.88 2.32
CA ARG A 210 4.58 13.54 1.36
C ARG A 210 4.35 12.05 1.25
N GLY A 211 3.14 11.68 0.81
CA GLY A 211 2.72 10.29 0.75
C GLY A 211 2.52 9.74 2.16
N GLU A 212 2.83 8.47 2.37
CA GLU A 212 2.54 7.78 3.64
C GLU A 212 3.77 7.34 4.44
N PHE A 213 3.56 7.24 5.75
CA PHE A 213 4.50 6.69 6.71
C PHE A 213 4.59 5.15 6.59
N ASP A 214 5.82 4.61 6.63
CA ASP A 214 6.11 3.19 6.88
C ASP A 214 6.76 3.05 8.25
N ARG A 215 5.97 2.73 9.29
CA ARG A 215 6.45 2.54 10.67
C ARG A 215 7.00 1.14 10.90
N LYS A 216 6.86 0.23 9.93
CA LYS A 216 7.26 -1.19 10.01
C LYS A 216 8.50 -1.53 9.18
N MET A 217 9.15 -0.53 8.59
CA MET A 217 10.30 -0.64 7.68
C MET A 217 10.07 -1.55 6.46
N MET A 218 8.81 -1.81 6.11
CA MET A 218 8.45 -2.80 5.08
C MET A 218 8.84 -2.36 3.66
N GLN A 219 8.79 -1.06 3.35
CA GLN A 219 9.35 -0.51 2.11
C GLN A 219 10.87 -0.32 2.26
N ALA A 220 11.32 0.10 3.44
CA ALA A 220 12.71 0.49 3.70
C ALA A 220 13.73 -0.66 3.54
N MET A 221 13.35 -1.92 3.86
CA MET A 221 14.20 -3.10 3.64
C MET A 221 13.79 -3.97 2.42
N SER A 222 13.14 -3.36 1.42
CA SER A 222 12.78 -4.03 0.17
C SER A 222 13.99 -4.34 -0.73
N ARG A 223 13.88 -5.36 -1.58
CA ARG A 223 14.93 -5.81 -2.50
C ARG A 223 14.67 -5.28 -3.92
N PRO A 224 15.65 -4.69 -4.62
CA PRO A 224 15.48 -4.26 -6.01
C PRO A 224 15.26 -5.43 -6.97
N MET A 225 14.30 -5.26 -7.89
CA MET A 225 13.93 -6.23 -8.94
C MET A 225 14.53 -5.89 -10.31
N ASN A 226 15.03 -4.67 -10.50
CA ASN A 226 15.66 -4.19 -11.73
C ASN A 226 17.04 -3.56 -11.46
N LYS A 227 17.80 -3.31 -12.53
CA LYS A 227 19.16 -2.71 -12.45
C LYS A 227 19.14 -1.24 -12.05
N ASP A 228 18.04 -0.57 -12.35
CA ASP A 228 17.85 0.87 -12.16
C ASP A 228 17.25 1.19 -10.77
N HIS A 229 17.00 0.16 -9.96
CA HIS A 229 16.42 0.23 -8.61
C HIS A 229 15.00 0.84 -8.50
N THR A 230 14.37 1.17 -9.63
CA THR A 230 13.02 1.75 -9.72
C THR A 230 11.85 0.76 -9.53
N LEU A 231 12.14 -0.53 -9.37
CA LEU A 231 11.20 -1.52 -8.81
C LEU A 231 11.87 -2.27 -7.66
N THR A 232 11.17 -2.42 -6.55
CA THR A 232 11.59 -3.25 -5.41
C THR A 232 10.48 -4.20 -4.97
N CYS A 233 10.79 -5.19 -4.13
CA CYS A 233 9.80 -6.09 -3.55
C CYS A 233 10.13 -6.53 -2.12
N ASN A 234 9.11 -6.94 -1.38
CA ASN A 234 9.22 -7.55 -0.06
C ASN A 234 8.26 -8.75 0.04
N ASN A 235 8.79 -9.97 -0.08
CA ASN A 235 8.00 -11.19 -0.18
C ASN A 235 7.88 -11.87 1.20
N GLY A 236 6.66 -12.26 1.59
CA GLY A 236 6.38 -13.16 2.71
C GLY A 236 6.45 -14.63 2.30
N ARG A 237 5.90 -15.52 3.14
CA ARG A 237 5.77 -16.96 2.83
C ARG A 237 4.79 -17.21 1.68
N PHE A 238 3.65 -16.50 1.72
CA PHE A 238 2.52 -16.68 0.80
C PHE A 238 2.03 -15.37 0.15
N SER A 239 2.76 -14.26 0.32
CA SER A 239 2.44 -12.95 -0.27
C SER A 239 3.67 -12.30 -0.90
N ASN A 240 3.45 -11.44 -1.91
CA ASN A 240 4.50 -10.66 -2.56
C ASN A 240 4.08 -9.19 -2.57
N ALA A 241 4.78 -8.30 -1.87
CA ALA A 241 4.62 -6.86 -2.07
C ALA A 241 5.62 -6.37 -3.14
N ILE A 242 5.14 -5.66 -4.17
CA ILE A 242 5.93 -5.03 -5.22
C ILE A 242 5.73 -3.53 -5.13
N TYR A 243 6.84 -2.79 -5.18
CA TYR A 243 6.85 -1.34 -5.06
C TYR A 243 7.38 -0.64 -6.31
N ILE A 244 6.68 0.42 -6.72
CA ILE A 244 7.15 1.41 -7.70
C ILE A 244 8.03 2.43 -6.96
N ASN A 245 9.24 2.71 -7.48
CA ASN A 245 10.26 3.50 -6.79
C ASN A 245 10.97 4.50 -7.73
N ASP A 246 10.23 5.43 -8.33
CA ASP A 246 10.79 6.63 -8.96
C ASP A 246 10.13 7.91 -8.38
N PRO A 247 10.37 8.22 -7.08
CA PRO A 247 9.75 9.36 -6.42
C PRO A 247 10.15 10.71 -7.03
N LYS A 248 11.29 10.78 -7.72
CA LYS A 248 11.77 12.00 -8.40
C LYS A 248 10.96 12.35 -9.64
N ARG A 249 10.19 11.40 -10.19
CA ARG A 249 9.25 11.60 -11.31
C ARG A 249 7.79 11.46 -10.89
N ASN A 250 7.48 11.59 -9.59
CA ASN A 250 6.14 11.32 -9.05
C ASN A 250 5.59 9.94 -9.50
N GLN A 251 6.45 8.92 -9.46
CA GLN A 251 6.16 7.55 -9.92
C GLN A 251 5.69 7.44 -11.39
N ALA A 252 6.03 8.39 -12.27
CA ALA A 252 5.73 8.29 -13.69
C ALA A 252 6.56 7.16 -14.34
N LEU A 253 5.89 6.24 -15.04
CA LEU A 253 6.50 5.03 -15.56
C LEU A 253 7.13 5.30 -16.94
N SER A 254 8.45 5.19 -17.01
CA SER A 254 9.14 5.16 -18.30
C SER A 254 8.89 3.84 -19.04
N THR A 255 9.05 3.82 -20.37
CA THR A 255 8.92 2.62 -21.25
C THR A 255 9.53 1.33 -20.65
N GLY A 256 10.75 1.43 -20.13
CA GLY A 256 11.47 0.28 -19.56
C GLY A 256 10.94 -0.15 -18.20
N LEU A 257 10.46 0.81 -17.40
CA LEU A 257 9.83 0.56 -16.10
C LEU A 257 8.47 -0.11 -16.27
N ALA A 258 7.61 0.39 -17.17
CA ALA A 258 6.32 -0.21 -17.48
C ALA A 258 6.44 -1.65 -18.00
N LYS A 259 7.33 -1.91 -18.98
CA LYS A 259 7.61 -3.27 -19.47
C LYS A 259 8.12 -4.18 -18.35
N ARG A 260 9.05 -3.70 -17.52
CA ARG A 260 9.63 -4.48 -16.42
C ARG A 260 8.59 -4.83 -15.35
N LEU A 261 7.68 -3.89 -15.05
CA LEU A 261 6.58 -4.09 -14.12
C LEU A 261 5.58 -5.13 -14.65
N ASN A 262 5.23 -5.10 -15.94
CA ASN A 262 4.39 -6.12 -16.59
C ASN A 262 4.97 -7.54 -16.39
N VAL A 263 6.28 -7.70 -16.65
CA VAL A 263 6.99 -8.98 -16.50
C VAL A 263 7.05 -9.47 -15.04
N GLU A 264 7.36 -8.61 -14.07
CA GLU A 264 7.46 -9.05 -12.66
C GLU A 264 6.09 -9.20 -11.98
N LEU A 265 5.05 -8.46 -12.39
CA LEU A 265 3.66 -8.72 -11.97
C LEU A 265 3.18 -10.08 -12.47
N ASP A 266 3.42 -10.40 -13.75
CA ASP A 266 3.08 -11.71 -14.32
C ASP A 266 3.79 -12.84 -13.56
N ARG A 267 5.08 -12.67 -13.28
CA ARG A 267 5.90 -13.62 -12.54
C ARG A 267 5.46 -13.80 -11.09
N ALA A 268 5.09 -12.72 -10.39
CA ALA A 268 4.67 -12.78 -8.99
C ALA A 268 3.25 -13.33 -8.84
N THR A 269 2.33 -13.01 -9.77
CA THR A 269 0.96 -13.56 -9.77
C THR A 269 0.95 -15.03 -10.20
N ASN A 270 1.76 -15.46 -11.17
CA ASN A 270 1.95 -16.89 -11.49
C ASN A 270 2.83 -17.65 -10.47
N GLY A 271 3.31 -16.99 -9.40
CA GLY A 271 4.13 -17.61 -8.37
C GLY A 271 3.40 -18.71 -7.60
N VAL A 272 4.00 -19.91 -7.50
CA VAL A 272 3.37 -21.13 -6.94
C VAL A 272 2.74 -20.92 -5.55
N TYR A 273 3.42 -20.18 -4.67
CA TYR A 273 2.97 -19.86 -3.31
C TYR A 273 2.28 -18.49 -3.19
N SER A 274 2.07 -17.76 -4.28
CA SER A 274 1.37 -16.46 -4.23
C SER A 274 -0.12 -16.68 -3.94
N LYS A 275 -0.56 -16.32 -2.73
CA LYS A 275 -1.99 -16.21 -2.38
C LYS A 275 -2.52 -14.80 -2.67
N LEU A 276 -1.69 -13.79 -2.41
CA LEU A 276 -1.94 -12.40 -2.77
C LEU A 276 -0.63 -11.71 -3.18
N THR A 277 -0.62 -11.12 -4.37
CA THR A 277 0.38 -10.12 -4.77
C THR A 277 -0.18 -8.74 -4.46
N VAL A 278 0.59 -7.87 -3.84
CA VAL A 278 0.25 -6.46 -3.56
C VAL A 278 1.13 -5.56 -4.42
N LEU A 279 0.53 -4.57 -5.07
CA LEU A 279 1.21 -3.47 -5.77
C LEU A 279 0.94 -2.17 -5.02
N GLU A 280 2.00 -1.46 -4.62
CA GLU A 280 1.95 -0.18 -3.90
C GLU A 280 3.08 0.74 -4.40
N ALA A 281 3.08 2.03 -4.07
CA ALA A 281 4.25 2.90 -4.30
C ALA A 281 5.18 2.90 -3.09
N ALA A 282 6.49 2.76 -3.32
CA ALA A 282 7.51 3.13 -2.35
C ALA A 282 7.72 4.65 -2.43
N GLN A 283 7.35 5.35 -1.37
CA GLN A 283 7.44 6.79 -1.24
C GLN A 283 8.14 7.14 0.07
N SER A 284 9.37 7.66 -0.06
CA SER A 284 10.27 7.97 1.04
C SER A 284 10.04 9.38 1.61
N GLY A 285 8.78 9.78 1.79
CA GLY A 285 8.42 11.15 2.17
C GLY A 285 8.54 12.21 1.06
N MET A 286 9.02 11.84 -0.14
CA MET A 286 9.35 12.81 -1.22
C MET A 286 8.21 13.07 -2.23
N THR A 287 7.28 12.13 -2.37
CA THR A 287 6.16 12.21 -3.32
C THR A 287 4.90 11.66 -2.65
N ASP A 288 3.75 12.13 -3.12
CA ASP A 288 2.40 11.75 -2.73
C ASP A 288 1.66 10.97 -3.84
N TYR A 289 2.39 10.51 -4.86
CA TYR A 289 1.84 9.74 -5.97
C TYR A 289 2.00 8.24 -5.75
N PHE A 290 0.91 7.50 -5.96
CA PHE A 290 0.94 6.06 -6.22
C PHE A 290 1.52 5.77 -7.62
N CYS A 291 1.04 6.48 -8.65
CA CYS A 291 1.51 6.30 -10.03
C CYS A 291 1.18 7.53 -10.89
N GLY A 292 2.21 8.24 -11.36
CA GLY A 292 2.08 9.41 -12.23
C GLY A 292 1.65 9.11 -13.68
N GLY A 293 1.47 7.84 -14.04
CA GLY A 293 1.11 7.42 -15.39
C GLY A 293 2.30 7.42 -16.35
N LEU A 294 2.14 7.96 -17.56
CA LEU A 294 3.25 8.06 -18.51
C LEU A 294 4.26 9.13 -18.10
N ASP A 295 5.54 8.91 -18.41
CA ASP A 295 6.58 9.94 -18.41
C ASP A 295 6.31 10.96 -19.54
N VAL A 296 5.49 11.98 -19.25
CA VAL A 296 5.02 13.00 -20.22
C VAL A 296 6.19 13.82 -20.78
N GLU A 297 7.18 14.18 -19.96
CA GLU A 297 8.38 14.90 -20.41
C GLU A 297 9.19 14.06 -21.40
N LYS A 298 9.35 12.76 -21.16
CA LYS A 298 10.01 11.87 -22.12
C LYS A 298 9.19 11.66 -23.38
N LEU A 299 7.86 11.56 -23.28
CA LEU A 299 6.96 11.42 -24.43
C LEU A 299 7.06 12.64 -25.34
N GLY A 300 6.93 13.84 -24.76
CA GLY A 300 7.02 15.11 -25.47
C GLY A 300 8.40 15.33 -26.06
N LEU A 301 9.49 15.06 -25.32
CA LEU A 301 10.86 15.17 -25.84
C LEU A 301 11.10 14.29 -27.07
N ASP A 302 10.67 13.02 -27.06
CA ASP A 302 10.85 12.13 -28.21
C ASP A 302 10.03 12.63 -29.42
N VAL A 303 8.79 13.08 -29.22
CA VAL A 303 8.00 13.69 -30.32
C VAL A 303 8.61 15.00 -30.84
N SER A 304 9.11 15.89 -29.96
CA SER A 304 9.78 17.13 -30.38
C SER A 304 11.03 16.85 -31.21
N MET A 305 11.83 15.83 -30.82
CA MET A 305 13.00 15.42 -31.60
C MET A 305 12.62 14.83 -32.96
N ALA A 306 11.51 14.08 -33.05
CA ALA A 306 10.98 13.61 -34.33
C ALA A 306 10.54 14.77 -35.23
N ALA A 307 9.83 15.76 -34.69
CA ALA A 307 9.39 16.94 -35.43
C ALA A 307 10.59 17.75 -35.98
N ILE A 308 11.58 18.06 -35.13
CA ILE A 308 12.80 18.80 -35.51
C ILE A 308 13.59 18.04 -36.58
N SER A 309 13.74 16.72 -36.47
CA SER A 309 14.42 15.90 -37.48
C SER A 309 13.66 15.84 -38.81
N ARG A 310 12.32 15.81 -38.79
CA ARG A 310 11.49 15.93 -40.02
C ARG A 310 11.60 17.29 -40.68
N GLU A 311 11.74 18.37 -39.93
CA GLU A 311 11.95 19.71 -40.48
C GLU A 311 13.33 19.83 -41.12
N ARG A 312 14.40 19.46 -40.41
CA ARG A 312 15.76 19.43 -40.97
C ARG A 312 15.91 18.49 -42.17
N SER A 313 15.16 17.38 -42.21
CA SER A 313 15.14 16.51 -43.39
C SER A 313 14.56 17.22 -44.63
N LYS A 314 13.50 18.02 -44.47
CA LYS A 314 12.96 18.84 -45.57
C LYS A 314 13.98 19.90 -46.03
N GLU A 315 14.69 20.53 -45.09
CA GLU A 315 15.76 21.49 -45.39
C GLU A 315 16.92 20.83 -46.16
N ALA A 316 17.43 19.68 -45.69
CA ALA A 316 18.48 18.91 -46.36
C ALA A 316 18.05 18.41 -47.75
N ALA A 317 16.82 17.92 -47.89
CA ALA A 317 16.25 17.51 -49.17
C ALA A 317 16.13 18.69 -50.16
N ALA A 318 15.75 19.88 -49.68
CA ALA A 318 15.70 21.11 -50.48
C ALA A 318 17.10 21.66 -50.83
N ALA A 319 18.09 21.45 -49.97
CA ALA A 319 19.50 21.73 -50.24
C ALA A 319 20.16 20.69 -51.18
N GLY A 320 19.49 19.56 -51.42
CA GLY A 320 19.91 18.49 -52.34
C GLY A 320 20.63 17.31 -51.69
N ASP A 321 20.90 17.32 -50.38
CA ASP A 321 21.49 16.16 -49.70
C ASP A 321 20.41 15.14 -49.32
N GLN A 322 20.13 14.25 -50.28
CA GLN A 322 19.22 13.13 -50.13
C GLN A 322 19.70 12.10 -49.08
N LYS A 323 20.99 12.05 -48.74
CA LYS A 323 21.54 11.11 -47.77
C LYS A 323 21.32 11.62 -46.34
N GLU A 324 21.62 12.88 -46.08
CA GLU A 324 21.30 13.54 -44.81
C GLU A 324 19.79 13.55 -44.57
N ALA A 325 19.00 13.89 -45.60
CA ALA A 325 17.53 13.86 -45.51
C ALA A 325 16.97 12.47 -45.14
N GLN A 326 17.53 11.39 -45.69
CA GLN A 326 17.14 10.01 -45.35
C GLN A 326 17.57 9.60 -43.94
N LEU A 327 18.77 9.96 -43.50
CA LEU A 327 19.24 9.69 -42.14
C LEU A 327 18.36 10.39 -41.09
N LEU A 328 18.06 11.68 -41.31
CA LEU A 328 17.17 12.46 -40.43
C LEU A 328 15.73 11.92 -40.40
N LEU A 329 15.24 11.32 -41.49
CA LEU A 329 13.95 10.62 -41.48
C LEU A 329 14.00 9.31 -40.68
N GLY A 330 15.10 8.56 -40.78
CA GLY A 330 15.32 7.35 -39.98
C GLY A 330 15.34 7.65 -38.49
N ASP A 331 16.12 8.65 -38.08
CA ASP A 331 16.16 9.13 -36.70
C ASP A 331 14.77 9.60 -36.23
N ALA A 332 14.04 10.36 -37.05
CA ALA A 332 12.68 10.79 -36.71
C ALA A 332 11.72 9.61 -36.48
N THR A 333 11.75 8.58 -37.31
CA THR A 333 10.95 7.36 -37.07
C THR A 333 11.37 6.63 -35.80
N LEU A 334 12.67 6.55 -35.48
CA LEU A 334 13.13 5.91 -34.23
C LEU A 334 12.66 6.65 -32.97
N TYR A 335 12.49 7.97 -33.02
CA TYR A 335 11.87 8.74 -31.94
C TYR A 335 10.35 8.51 -31.86
N GLU A 336 9.64 8.45 -32.99
CA GLU A 336 8.20 8.10 -33.03
C GLU A 336 7.93 6.69 -32.51
N ASP A 337 8.72 5.70 -32.92
CA ASP A 337 8.62 4.30 -32.47
C ASP A 337 8.85 4.16 -30.96
N ARG A 338 9.71 5.00 -30.36
CA ARG A 338 9.92 5.04 -28.91
C ARG A 338 8.71 5.61 -28.17
N ALA A 339 8.11 6.67 -28.72
CA ALA A 339 6.94 7.32 -28.15
C ALA A 339 5.71 6.40 -28.23
N ASP A 340 5.44 5.80 -29.40
CA ASP A 340 4.40 4.77 -29.61
C ASP A 340 4.57 3.58 -28.66
N ARG A 341 5.79 3.01 -28.59
CA ARG A 341 6.09 1.90 -27.69
C ARG A 341 5.84 2.23 -26.23
N MET A 342 6.07 3.48 -25.80
CA MET A 342 5.73 3.87 -24.43
C MET A 342 4.22 3.82 -24.18
N VAL A 343 3.38 4.24 -25.12
CA VAL A 343 1.92 4.12 -25.00
C VAL A 343 1.49 2.64 -24.98
N ARG A 344 2.03 1.82 -25.89
CA ARG A 344 1.69 0.38 -25.99
C ARG A 344 2.08 -0.42 -24.75
N GLU A 345 3.29 -0.23 -24.21
CA GLU A 345 3.75 -0.93 -23.00
C GLU A 345 2.88 -0.59 -21.77
N HIS A 346 2.30 0.62 -21.69
CA HIS A 346 1.33 0.97 -20.64
C HIS A 346 -0.03 0.29 -20.84
N GLY A 347 -0.57 0.28 -22.06
CA GLY A 347 -1.84 -0.42 -22.34
C GLY A 347 -1.72 -1.94 -22.07
N ALA A 348 -0.57 -2.51 -22.41
CA ALA A 348 -0.23 -3.89 -22.08
C ALA A 348 -0.07 -4.14 -20.57
N LEU A 349 0.51 -3.21 -19.82
CA LEU A 349 0.60 -3.26 -18.36
C LEU A 349 -0.79 -3.25 -17.69
N ILE A 350 -1.68 -2.34 -18.12
CA ILE A 350 -3.06 -2.26 -17.61
C ILE A 350 -3.82 -3.56 -17.95
N HIS A 351 -3.63 -4.09 -19.16
CA HIS A 351 -4.20 -5.39 -19.54
C HIS A 351 -3.66 -6.55 -18.69
N ARG A 352 -2.34 -6.61 -18.41
CA ARG A 352 -1.72 -7.61 -17.51
C ARG A 352 -2.33 -7.57 -16.10
N ILE A 353 -2.55 -6.37 -15.58
CA ILE A 353 -3.15 -6.17 -14.24
C ILE A 353 -4.58 -6.71 -14.21
N SER A 354 -5.38 -6.46 -15.27
CA SER A 354 -6.75 -6.98 -15.38
C SER A 354 -6.84 -8.50 -15.62
N THR A 355 -5.80 -9.12 -16.19
CA THR A 355 -5.74 -10.55 -16.53
C THR A 355 -4.82 -11.37 -15.62
N ALA A 356 -4.49 -10.82 -14.44
CA ALA A 356 -3.65 -11.49 -13.44
C ALA A 356 -4.22 -12.86 -13.02
N ALA A 357 -3.44 -13.93 -13.22
CA ALA A 357 -3.88 -15.32 -13.04
C ALA A 357 -4.17 -15.72 -11.58
N ARG A 358 -3.72 -14.92 -10.62
CA ARG A 358 -3.97 -15.06 -9.17
C ARG A 358 -4.30 -13.69 -8.57
N PRO A 359 -4.87 -13.62 -7.36
CA PRO A 359 -5.16 -12.35 -6.69
C PRO A 359 -4.00 -11.35 -6.74
N LEU A 360 -4.21 -10.30 -7.53
CA LEU A 360 -3.46 -9.06 -7.48
C LEU A 360 -4.33 -8.02 -6.79
N MET A 361 -3.80 -7.45 -5.71
CA MET A 361 -4.35 -6.29 -5.05
C MET A 361 -3.47 -5.09 -5.38
N THR A 362 -4.05 -4.01 -5.90
CA THR A 362 -3.38 -2.71 -5.91
C THR A 362 -3.81 -1.94 -4.66
N LEU A 363 -2.85 -1.43 -3.89
CA LEU A 363 -3.07 -0.67 -2.68
C LEU A 363 -2.70 0.80 -2.96
N VAL A 364 -3.71 1.65 -3.08
CA VAL A 364 -3.57 3.01 -3.66
C VAL A 364 -3.19 4.01 -2.57
N ASN A 365 -1.91 4.07 -2.23
CA ASN A 365 -1.36 4.92 -1.17
C ASN A 365 -1.02 6.36 -1.61
N GLY A 366 -1.71 6.90 -2.63
CA GLY A 366 -1.52 8.27 -3.09
C GLY A 366 -2.21 8.58 -4.42
N LYS A 367 -1.76 9.66 -5.07
CA LYS A 367 -2.27 10.14 -6.36
C LYS A 367 -1.98 9.20 -7.53
N CYS A 368 -3.00 9.01 -8.34
CA CYS A 368 -2.98 8.36 -9.64
C CYS A 368 -3.23 9.42 -10.72
N ARG A 369 -2.50 9.37 -11.85
CA ARG A 369 -2.77 10.21 -13.01
C ARG A 369 -2.82 9.40 -14.30
N GLY A 370 -3.83 9.61 -15.14
CA GLY A 370 -3.97 8.96 -16.46
C GLY A 370 -3.85 7.42 -16.38
N THR A 371 -2.81 6.84 -16.98
CA THR A 371 -2.54 5.39 -16.92
C THR A 371 -2.25 4.89 -15.51
N GLY A 372 -1.84 5.74 -14.58
CA GLY A 372 -1.72 5.41 -13.15
C GLY A 372 -3.08 5.06 -12.53
N CYS A 373 -4.16 5.73 -12.95
CA CYS A 373 -5.53 5.38 -12.57
C CYS A 373 -5.93 4.02 -13.14
N GLY A 374 -5.47 3.70 -14.36
CA GLY A 374 -5.62 2.37 -14.96
C GLY A 374 -4.87 1.27 -14.19
N VAL A 375 -3.60 1.51 -13.83
CA VAL A 375 -2.77 0.59 -13.02
C VAL A 375 -3.39 0.34 -11.63
N ALA A 376 -4.05 1.35 -11.05
CA ALA A 376 -4.80 1.22 -9.82
C ALA A 376 -6.11 0.43 -9.98
N LEU A 377 -7.01 0.87 -10.86
CA LEU A 377 -8.40 0.43 -10.93
C LEU A 377 -8.63 -0.82 -11.80
N ALA A 378 -7.67 -1.23 -12.63
CA ALA A 378 -7.79 -2.46 -13.42
C ALA A 378 -7.55 -3.74 -12.61
N ALA A 379 -7.03 -3.65 -11.38
CA ALA A 379 -6.81 -4.80 -10.52
C ALA A 379 -8.13 -5.32 -9.93
N LYS A 380 -8.32 -6.65 -9.90
CA LYS A 380 -9.54 -7.28 -9.34
C LYS A 380 -9.81 -6.87 -7.89
N TYR A 381 -8.78 -6.56 -7.12
CA TYR A 381 -8.88 -5.98 -5.79
C TYR A 381 -8.14 -4.62 -5.80
N CYS A 382 -8.87 -3.52 -5.68
CA CYS A 382 -8.30 -2.18 -5.59
C CYS A 382 -8.57 -1.62 -4.19
N GLY A 383 -7.60 -1.75 -3.28
CA GLY A 383 -7.71 -1.28 -1.89
C GLY A 383 -7.35 0.19 -1.78
N LEU A 384 -8.32 1.02 -1.41
CA LEU A 384 -8.15 2.45 -1.24
C LEU A 384 -7.73 2.81 0.20
N LYS A 385 -7.03 3.94 0.34
CA LYS A 385 -6.78 4.69 1.58
C LYS A 385 -7.42 6.09 1.43
N ASP A 386 -7.46 6.91 2.47
CA ASP A 386 -8.04 8.25 2.34
C ASP A 386 -7.24 9.18 1.40
N ILE A 387 -5.93 8.97 1.32
CA ILE A 387 -5.03 9.65 0.37
C ILE A 387 -5.19 9.13 -1.09
N SER A 388 -6.04 8.12 -1.35
CA SER A 388 -6.31 7.66 -2.72
C SER A 388 -6.99 8.76 -3.54
N GLU A 389 -6.34 9.18 -4.62
CA GLU A 389 -6.79 10.28 -5.47
C GLU A 389 -6.59 9.92 -6.95
N PHE A 390 -7.57 10.22 -7.79
CA PHE A 390 -7.62 9.80 -9.20
C PHE A 390 -7.82 10.98 -10.13
N ILE A 391 -6.71 11.42 -10.75
CA ILE A 391 -6.66 12.52 -11.72
C ILE A 391 -6.83 11.93 -13.12
N VAL A 392 -7.99 12.19 -13.74
CA VAL A 392 -8.36 11.68 -15.07
C VAL A 392 -8.31 12.83 -16.08
N ASP A 393 -7.13 13.40 -16.25
CA ASP A 393 -6.86 14.59 -17.07
C ASP A 393 -6.32 14.25 -18.48
N GLY A 394 -5.76 15.25 -19.17
CA GLY A 394 -5.29 15.16 -20.55
C GLY A 394 -5.43 16.47 -21.33
N PRO A 395 -6.64 17.06 -21.43
CA PRO A 395 -6.85 18.26 -22.26
C PRO A 395 -6.14 19.52 -21.76
N ASN A 396 -5.85 19.57 -20.47
CA ASN A 396 -4.95 20.53 -19.83
C ASN A 396 -3.51 20.50 -20.38
N ILE A 397 -3.01 19.33 -20.80
CA ILE A 397 -1.70 19.16 -21.46
C ILE A 397 -1.82 18.93 -22.98
N GLY A 398 -2.97 19.22 -23.59
CA GLY A 398 -3.18 19.09 -25.04
C GLY A 398 -3.29 17.66 -25.57
N LEU A 399 -3.53 16.68 -24.70
CA LEU A 399 -3.75 15.27 -25.03
C LEU A 399 -5.19 14.84 -24.77
N THR A 400 -5.61 13.73 -25.36
CA THR A 400 -6.78 13.00 -24.87
C THR A 400 -6.38 12.09 -23.71
N THR A 401 -7.33 11.76 -22.84
CA THR A 401 -7.11 10.87 -21.69
C THR A 401 -6.75 9.45 -22.16
N TYR A 402 -5.87 8.77 -21.42
CA TYR A 402 -5.45 7.40 -21.69
C TYR A 402 -5.20 6.65 -20.37
N GLY A 403 -5.75 5.44 -20.22
CA GLY A 403 -5.67 4.63 -19.00
C GLY A 403 -6.79 3.60 -18.80
N GLY A 404 -7.75 3.46 -19.71
CA GLY A 404 -8.90 2.55 -19.62
C GLY A 404 -10.03 3.05 -18.70
N VAL A 405 -9.80 4.11 -17.92
CA VAL A 405 -10.78 4.69 -16.98
C VAL A 405 -11.98 5.30 -17.70
N THR A 406 -11.84 5.68 -18.98
CA THR A 406 -12.97 6.09 -19.83
C THR A 406 -14.07 5.04 -19.85
N ARG A 407 -13.73 3.75 -19.79
CA ARG A 407 -14.72 2.67 -19.66
C ARG A 407 -15.51 2.77 -18.37
N LEU A 408 -14.85 3.01 -17.23
CA LEU A 408 -15.48 3.07 -15.92
C LEU A 408 -16.43 4.28 -15.82
N LEU A 409 -16.03 5.42 -16.39
CA LEU A 409 -16.87 6.60 -16.56
C LEU A 409 -18.05 6.37 -17.53
N ALA A 410 -17.86 5.56 -18.59
CA ALA A 410 -18.88 5.25 -19.57
C ALA A 410 -19.89 4.14 -19.16
N ARG A 411 -19.70 3.46 -18.02
CA ARG A 411 -20.61 2.40 -17.54
C ARG A 411 -22.03 2.95 -17.31
N PRO A 412 -23.10 2.16 -17.58
CA PRO A 412 -24.47 2.54 -17.26
C PRO A 412 -24.71 2.75 -15.76
N GLU A 413 -23.90 2.12 -14.89
CA GLU A 413 -23.91 2.40 -13.44
C GLU A 413 -23.49 3.85 -13.14
N THR A 414 -22.48 4.37 -13.84
CA THR A 414 -21.98 5.74 -13.64
C THR A 414 -23.01 6.76 -14.11
N SER A 415 -23.59 6.58 -15.30
CA SER A 415 -24.63 7.50 -15.81
C SER A 415 -25.95 7.42 -15.03
N HIS A 416 -26.28 6.27 -14.41
CA HIS A 416 -27.46 6.14 -13.56
C HIS A 416 -27.26 6.76 -12.16
N LYS A 417 -26.05 6.69 -11.59
CA LYS A 417 -25.74 7.28 -10.27
C LYS A 417 -25.44 8.77 -10.33
N TYR A 418 -24.69 9.20 -11.34
CA TYR A 418 -24.18 10.55 -11.51
C TYR A 418 -24.15 10.95 -13.00
N PRO A 419 -25.32 11.26 -13.60
CA PRO A 419 -25.40 11.76 -14.97
C PRO A 419 -24.52 13.02 -15.15
N GLY A 420 -23.85 13.14 -16.31
CA GLY A 420 -22.91 14.22 -16.61
C GLY A 420 -21.53 14.12 -15.92
N LEU A 421 -21.31 13.21 -14.97
CA LEU A 421 -20.03 13.12 -14.25
C LEU A 421 -18.87 12.66 -15.14
N ALA A 422 -19.13 11.82 -16.13
CA ALA A 422 -18.11 11.35 -17.06
C ALA A 422 -17.56 12.50 -17.92
N GLU A 423 -18.46 13.33 -18.45
CA GLU A 423 -18.18 14.56 -19.18
C GLU A 423 -17.45 15.57 -18.29
N PHE A 424 -17.94 15.81 -17.08
CA PHE A 424 -17.32 16.72 -16.11
C PHE A 424 -15.87 16.32 -15.82
N VAL A 425 -15.61 15.05 -15.48
CA VAL A 425 -14.26 14.56 -15.14
C VAL A 425 -13.32 14.64 -16.34
N LEU A 426 -13.71 14.08 -17.50
CA LEU A 426 -12.85 14.01 -18.69
C LEU A 426 -12.61 15.36 -19.37
N LEU A 427 -13.48 16.36 -19.18
CA LEU A 427 -13.30 17.70 -19.75
C LEU A 427 -12.61 18.67 -18.78
N THR A 428 -12.85 18.58 -17.47
CA THR A 428 -12.23 19.51 -16.51
C THR A 428 -10.87 19.04 -15.98
N GLY A 429 -10.61 17.73 -15.99
CA GLY A 429 -9.48 17.13 -15.30
C GLY A 429 -9.64 17.14 -13.77
N THR A 430 -10.88 17.26 -13.26
CA THR A 430 -11.15 17.26 -11.81
C THR A 430 -10.82 15.90 -11.20
N SER A 431 -10.23 15.94 -10.01
CA SER A 431 -9.81 14.76 -9.24
C SER A 431 -10.98 14.08 -8.53
N LEU A 432 -10.97 12.75 -8.49
CA LEU A 432 -11.90 11.92 -7.70
C LEU A 432 -11.18 11.30 -6.50
N PHE A 433 -11.83 11.25 -5.34
CA PHE A 433 -11.29 10.67 -4.11
C PHE A 433 -11.94 9.34 -3.76
N ALA A 434 -11.45 8.68 -2.70
CA ALA A 434 -11.92 7.37 -2.26
C ALA A 434 -13.45 7.25 -2.16
N GLY A 435 -14.13 8.19 -1.49
CA GLY A 435 -15.59 8.20 -1.34
C GLY A 435 -16.36 8.43 -2.64
N ASP A 436 -15.75 9.03 -3.67
CA ASP A 436 -16.37 9.16 -4.99
C ASP A 436 -16.32 7.82 -5.73
N VAL A 437 -15.14 7.17 -5.71
CA VAL A 437 -14.84 5.89 -6.37
C VAL A 437 -15.59 4.71 -5.74
N LEU A 438 -15.77 4.73 -4.41
CA LEU A 438 -16.61 3.77 -3.67
C LEU A 438 -18.08 3.90 -4.06
N ARG A 439 -18.65 5.12 -4.03
CA ARG A 439 -20.06 5.34 -4.41
C ARG A 439 -20.32 5.01 -5.88
N LEU A 440 -19.35 5.23 -6.76
CA LEU A 440 -19.38 4.83 -8.16
C LEU A 440 -19.34 3.30 -8.41
N GLY A 441 -19.07 2.47 -7.39
CA GLY A 441 -18.98 1.02 -7.58
C GLY A 441 -17.81 0.61 -8.47
N TRP A 442 -16.69 1.32 -8.38
CA TRP A 442 -15.44 0.96 -9.06
C TRP A 442 -14.57 0.02 -8.22
N THR A 443 -14.69 0.07 -6.89
CA THR A 443 -14.16 -0.92 -5.94
C THR A 443 -15.03 -0.98 -4.68
N ASP A 444 -14.90 -2.07 -3.91
CA ASP A 444 -15.60 -2.36 -2.64
C ASP A 444 -14.66 -2.27 -1.42
N LEU A 445 -13.40 -1.85 -1.63
CA LEU A 445 -12.31 -2.01 -0.67
C LEU A 445 -11.70 -0.65 -0.25
N PHE A 446 -11.81 -0.31 1.02
CA PHE A 446 -11.23 0.90 1.63
C PHE A 446 -10.71 0.60 3.04
N THR A 447 -9.55 1.16 3.39
CA THR A 447 -8.95 1.00 4.71
C THR A 447 -8.27 2.28 5.19
N SER A 448 -8.41 2.57 6.49
CA SER A 448 -7.71 3.65 7.19
C SER A 448 -6.56 3.12 8.07
N LEU A 449 -6.15 1.85 7.89
CA LEU A 449 -5.08 1.24 8.68
C LEU A 449 -3.69 1.65 8.15
N PRO A 450 -2.80 2.18 9.02
CA PRO A 450 -1.40 2.38 8.66
C PRO A 450 -0.70 1.04 8.41
N ASP A 451 0.40 1.05 7.66
CA ASP A 451 1.25 -0.13 7.42
C ASP A 451 0.47 -1.39 6.93
N MET A 452 -0.66 -1.21 6.23
CA MET A 452 -1.55 -2.32 5.82
C MET A 452 -0.81 -3.39 5.00
N ASN A 453 0.20 -2.99 4.23
CA ASN A 453 1.10 -3.88 3.51
C ASN A 453 1.85 -4.88 4.43
N TYR A 454 2.35 -4.42 5.59
CA TYR A 454 2.99 -5.24 6.61
C TYR A 454 1.98 -6.19 7.24
N HIS A 455 0.78 -5.69 7.56
CA HIS A 455 -0.30 -6.52 8.09
C HIS A 455 -0.75 -7.62 7.11
N ILE A 456 -0.82 -7.33 5.80
CA ILE A 456 -1.06 -8.35 4.75
C ILE A 456 0.07 -9.39 4.73
N LYS A 457 1.33 -8.96 4.78
CA LYS A 457 2.49 -9.87 4.80
C LYS A 457 2.46 -10.79 6.01
N GLU A 458 2.23 -10.26 7.20
CA GLU A 458 2.28 -11.06 8.43
C GLU A 458 1.03 -11.94 8.59
N TRP A 459 -0.15 -11.49 8.16
CA TRP A 459 -1.31 -12.36 8.00
C TRP A 459 -0.97 -13.57 7.13
N PHE A 460 -0.48 -13.35 5.90
CA PHE A 460 -0.17 -14.45 4.99
C PHE A 460 1.05 -15.30 5.41
N ASN A 461 2.01 -14.77 6.19
CA ASN A 461 3.07 -15.58 6.80
C ASN A 461 2.51 -16.68 7.72
N ASN A 462 1.48 -16.34 8.50
CA ASN A 462 0.83 -17.22 9.48
C ASN A 462 -0.28 -18.10 8.88
N THR A 463 -0.63 -17.92 7.60
CA THR A 463 -1.49 -18.88 6.88
C THR A 463 -0.72 -20.14 6.49
N GLU A 464 -1.41 -21.28 6.42
CA GLU A 464 -0.79 -22.58 6.09
C GLU A 464 -1.14 -23.06 4.68
N HIS A 465 -2.24 -23.79 4.48
CA HIS A 465 -2.52 -24.50 3.22
C HIS A 465 -2.71 -23.62 1.98
N MET A 466 -2.41 -24.20 0.81
CA MET A 466 -2.56 -23.60 -0.54
C MET A 466 -3.83 -24.04 -1.29
N HIS A 467 -4.68 -24.88 -0.68
CA HIS A 467 -5.95 -25.31 -1.30
C HIS A 467 -6.89 -24.12 -1.49
N ASN A 468 -7.68 -24.11 -2.58
CA ASN A 468 -8.48 -22.95 -2.99
C ASN A 468 -9.46 -22.48 -1.90
N ASP A 469 -10.10 -23.39 -1.17
CA ASP A 469 -11.04 -23.03 -0.11
C ASP A 469 -10.32 -22.33 1.06
N ALA A 470 -9.12 -22.81 1.41
CA ALA A 470 -8.29 -22.17 2.43
C ALA A 470 -7.81 -20.79 1.98
N VAL A 471 -7.41 -20.63 0.71
CA VAL A 471 -7.01 -19.33 0.14
C VAL A 471 -8.19 -18.37 0.07
N ALA A 472 -9.37 -18.86 -0.33
CA ALA A 472 -10.60 -18.07 -0.41
C ALA A 472 -11.05 -17.58 0.98
N TRP A 473 -10.99 -18.43 2.01
CA TRP A 473 -11.27 -18.01 3.38
C TRP A 473 -10.21 -17.04 3.93
N GLN A 474 -8.92 -17.31 3.72
CA GLN A 474 -7.82 -16.45 4.20
C GLN A 474 -7.84 -15.06 3.55
N LEU A 475 -8.17 -14.97 2.26
CA LEU A 475 -8.33 -13.69 1.56
C LEU A 475 -9.66 -13.03 1.92
N GLY A 476 -10.75 -13.79 1.99
CA GLY A 476 -12.07 -13.29 2.37
C GLY A 476 -12.08 -12.65 3.76
N GLN A 477 -11.54 -13.33 4.76
CA GLN A 477 -11.44 -12.82 6.14
C GLN A 477 -10.63 -11.52 6.21
N LEU A 478 -9.51 -11.44 5.48
CA LEU A 478 -8.69 -10.22 5.38
C LEU A 478 -9.49 -9.05 4.79
N LEU A 479 -10.22 -9.26 3.69
CA LEU A 479 -11.05 -8.22 3.08
C LEU A 479 -12.20 -7.80 4.02
N GLU A 480 -12.91 -8.77 4.60
CA GLU A 480 -14.05 -8.53 5.50
C GLU A 480 -13.66 -7.82 6.80
N THR A 481 -12.41 -7.98 7.28
CA THR A 481 -11.93 -7.41 8.55
C THR A 481 -11.25 -6.06 8.39
N CYS A 482 -10.54 -5.84 7.26
CA CYS A 482 -9.65 -4.67 7.10
C CYS A 482 -10.05 -3.72 5.96
N PHE A 483 -10.83 -4.18 4.97
CA PHE A 483 -11.16 -3.41 3.76
C PHE A 483 -12.66 -3.18 3.53
N LYS A 484 -13.54 -3.90 4.23
CA LYS A 484 -15.00 -3.67 4.19
C LYS A 484 -15.43 -2.80 5.36
N MET A 485 -16.10 -1.70 5.04
CA MET A 485 -16.48 -0.62 5.95
C MET A 485 -17.70 -0.99 6.83
N ARG A 486 -17.56 -1.99 7.72
CA ARG A 486 -18.66 -2.45 8.61
C ARG A 486 -18.81 -1.60 9.87
N ASP A 487 -17.77 -1.52 10.69
CA ASP A 487 -17.91 -1.04 12.08
C ASP A 487 -17.35 0.38 12.32
N ALA A 488 -16.28 0.76 11.61
CA ALA A 488 -15.49 1.96 11.88
C ALA A 488 -15.52 2.97 10.71
N HIS A 489 -16.70 3.23 10.14
CA HIS A 489 -16.88 4.12 8.98
C HIS A 489 -18.13 4.99 9.09
N SER A 490 -18.11 6.17 8.45
CA SER A 490 -19.31 6.98 8.21
C SER A 490 -19.14 7.86 6.97
N SER A 491 -20.24 8.17 6.28
CA SER A 491 -20.21 8.99 5.06
C SER A 491 -19.85 10.47 5.25
N ALA A 492 -19.53 10.88 6.48
CA ALA A 492 -18.93 12.18 6.78
C ALA A 492 -17.39 12.14 6.86
N MET A 493 -16.80 10.94 6.95
CA MET A 493 -15.35 10.72 7.01
C MET A 493 -14.74 10.31 5.67
N GLU A 494 -15.52 9.76 4.73
CA GLU A 494 -15.00 9.42 3.39
C GLU A 494 -14.68 10.69 2.58
N ARG A 495 -13.41 10.89 2.23
CA ARG A 495 -12.99 12.01 1.37
C ARG A 495 -13.66 11.93 0.01
N CYS A 496 -14.29 13.04 -0.39
CA CYS A 496 -15.26 13.10 -1.47
C CYS A 496 -15.25 14.50 -2.12
N ALA A 497 -15.20 14.55 -3.45
CA ALA A 497 -15.41 15.77 -4.24
C ALA A 497 -16.88 15.93 -4.66
N ILE A 498 -17.58 14.82 -4.93
CA ILE A 498 -18.92 14.81 -5.51
C ILE A 498 -19.97 14.69 -4.39
N THR A 499 -20.17 15.79 -3.65
CA THR A 499 -21.29 15.89 -2.69
C THR A 499 -22.64 15.72 -3.42
N SER A 500 -23.70 15.36 -2.69
CA SER A 500 -25.05 15.22 -3.28
C SER A 500 -25.56 16.50 -3.96
N LEU A 501 -25.07 17.68 -3.58
CA LEU A 501 -25.40 18.95 -4.24
C LEU A 501 -24.50 19.23 -5.45
N ARG A 502 -23.21 18.85 -5.41
CA ARG A 502 -22.33 18.87 -6.60
C ARG A 502 -22.81 17.93 -7.68
N ALA A 503 -23.33 16.76 -7.30
CA ALA A 503 -23.94 15.80 -8.22
C ALA A 503 -25.08 16.46 -9.02
N GLN A 504 -26.00 17.17 -8.34
CA GLN A 504 -27.08 17.89 -9.01
C GLN A 504 -26.53 18.98 -9.96
N TRP A 505 -25.52 19.74 -9.56
CA TRP A 505 -24.92 20.79 -10.42
C TRP A 505 -24.19 20.23 -11.64
N ILE A 506 -23.62 19.03 -11.53
CA ILE A 506 -22.99 18.31 -12.63
C ILE A 506 -24.05 17.79 -13.60
N GLU A 507 -25.14 17.22 -13.08
CA GLU A 507 -26.32 16.84 -13.89
C GLU A 507 -26.89 18.05 -14.65
N ASP A 508 -27.21 19.13 -13.93
CA ASP A 508 -27.79 20.37 -14.47
C ASP A 508 -26.91 21.08 -15.53
N ALA A 509 -25.60 20.78 -15.60
CA ALA A 509 -24.64 21.48 -16.50
C ALA A 509 -23.97 20.59 -17.56
N PHE A 510 -23.85 19.28 -17.34
CA PHE A 510 -23.10 18.35 -18.22
C PHE A 510 -23.93 17.18 -18.76
N ALA A 511 -25.08 16.83 -18.15
CA ALA A 511 -25.87 15.70 -18.62
C ALA A 511 -26.48 15.96 -20.01
N ASP A 512 -26.45 14.92 -20.85
CA ASP A 512 -27.05 14.84 -22.19
C ASP A 512 -26.70 16.00 -23.17
N GLN A 513 -25.59 16.72 -22.92
CA GLN A 513 -25.12 17.80 -23.78
C GLN A 513 -24.45 17.26 -25.06
N ALA A 514 -24.80 17.82 -26.22
CA ALA A 514 -24.32 17.34 -27.51
C ALA A 514 -22.87 17.76 -27.84
N SER A 515 -22.45 18.95 -27.39
CA SER A 515 -21.13 19.54 -27.70
C SER A 515 -20.49 20.26 -26.51
N VAL A 516 -19.19 20.56 -26.62
CA VAL A 516 -18.45 21.38 -25.64
C VAL A 516 -18.95 22.84 -25.67
N GLU A 517 -19.37 23.32 -26.84
CA GLU A 517 -19.99 24.64 -27.01
C GLU A 517 -21.32 24.77 -26.26
N ASP A 518 -22.16 23.73 -26.26
CA ASP A 518 -23.42 23.71 -25.50
C ASP A 518 -23.14 23.74 -23.98
N ILE A 519 -22.17 22.96 -23.51
CA ILE A 519 -21.71 22.97 -22.10
C ILE A 519 -21.21 24.38 -21.70
N LEU A 520 -20.33 24.98 -22.51
CA LEU A 520 -19.80 26.33 -22.24
C LEU A 520 -20.87 27.42 -22.27
N LYS A 521 -21.90 27.27 -23.12
CA LYS A 521 -23.07 28.15 -23.16
C LYS A 521 -23.93 27.99 -21.90
N THR A 522 -24.22 26.76 -21.51
CA THR A 522 -25.03 26.42 -20.32
C THR A 522 -24.36 26.93 -19.03
N LEU A 523 -23.06 26.65 -18.84
CA LEU A 523 -22.26 27.24 -17.76
C LEU A 523 -22.26 28.78 -17.83
N GLY A 524 -22.22 29.33 -19.05
CA GLY A 524 -22.34 30.77 -19.30
C GLY A 524 -23.72 31.37 -19.04
N GLU A 525 -24.76 30.57 -18.83
CA GLU A 525 -26.09 31.03 -18.38
C GLU A 525 -26.21 30.86 -16.86
N ILE A 526 -25.67 29.77 -16.30
CA ILE A 526 -25.63 29.51 -14.84
C ILE A 526 -24.76 30.53 -14.08
N GLU A 527 -23.59 30.94 -14.64
CA GLU A 527 -22.70 31.94 -14.01
C GLU A 527 -23.38 33.30 -13.78
N LYS A 528 -24.49 33.58 -14.48
CA LYS A 528 -25.25 34.85 -14.43
C LYS A 528 -26.42 34.83 -13.44
N LEU A 529 -26.69 33.70 -12.78
CA LEU A 529 -27.74 33.61 -11.76
C LEU A 529 -27.40 34.49 -10.55
N PRO A 530 -28.32 35.36 -10.08
CA PRO A 530 -28.08 36.15 -8.87
C PRO A 530 -28.00 35.25 -7.63
N LEU A 531 -27.31 35.71 -6.59
CA LEU A 531 -27.16 34.98 -5.32
C LEU A 531 -28.48 34.81 -4.54
N THR A 532 -29.55 35.47 -4.95
CA THR A 532 -30.91 35.37 -4.40
C THR A 532 -31.84 34.47 -5.20
N ASP A 533 -31.36 33.81 -6.27
CA ASP A 533 -32.15 32.91 -7.09
C ASP A 533 -32.39 31.55 -6.38
N PRO A 534 -33.61 31.01 -6.33
CA PRO A 534 -33.89 29.71 -5.69
C PRO A 534 -33.18 28.52 -6.35
N HIS A 535 -32.72 28.64 -7.61
CA HIS A 535 -31.90 27.63 -8.28
C HIS A 535 -30.41 27.76 -7.89
N ASN A 536 -29.96 28.95 -7.49
CA ASN A 536 -28.58 29.21 -7.11
C ASN A 536 -28.32 28.80 -5.65
N LYS A 537 -28.41 27.50 -5.40
CA LYS A 537 -28.13 26.88 -4.09
C LYS A 537 -26.66 27.08 -3.68
N ALA A 538 -26.40 27.05 -2.38
CA ALA A 538 -25.05 27.04 -1.82
C ALA A 538 -24.69 25.66 -1.25
N ASP A 539 -23.47 25.20 -1.54
CA ASP A 539 -22.83 24.02 -0.92
C ASP A 539 -21.71 24.47 0.02
N ARG A 540 -21.31 23.61 0.96
CA ARG A 540 -20.09 23.85 1.76
C ARG A 540 -18.87 23.82 0.84
N SER A 541 -17.89 24.68 1.11
CA SER A 541 -16.57 24.57 0.50
C SER A 541 -15.63 23.75 1.40
N SER A 542 -14.80 22.93 0.77
CA SER A 542 -13.49 22.60 1.32
C SER A 542 -12.61 23.83 1.14
N ALA A 543 -12.52 24.67 2.18
CA ALA A 543 -11.61 25.80 2.17
C ALA A 543 -10.17 25.29 1.93
N THR A 544 -9.42 25.94 1.04
CA THR A 544 -8.00 25.62 0.85
C THR A 544 -7.28 25.79 2.20
N PRO A 545 -6.37 24.89 2.59
CA PRO A 545 -5.61 25.06 3.83
C PRO A 545 -4.87 26.39 3.87
N PHE A 546 -4.62 26.91 5.06
CA PHE A 546 -3.66 28.00 5.24
C PHE A 546 -2.24 27.44 5.25
N THR A 547 -1.27 28.26 4.84
CA THR A 547 0.15 27.88 4.90
C THR A 547 0.61 27.71 6.34
N ILE A 548 0.02 28.45 7.27
CA ILE A 548 0.36 28.56 8.68
C ILE A 548 -0.94 28.46 9.50
N GLY A 549 -0.90 27.77 10.65
CA GLY A 549 -2.12 27.45 11.41
C GLY A 549 -2.66 28.59 12.28
N SER A 550 -1.84 29.61 12.58
CA SER A 550 -2.19 30.68 13.52
C SER A 550 -1.43 31.99 13.24
N VAL A 551 -2.01 33.13 13.63
CA VAL A 551 -1.33 34.44 13.52
C VAL A 551 -0.03 34.48 14.33
N SER A 552 0.04 33.79 15.47
CA SER A 552 1.23 33.74 16.32
C SER A 552 2.40 32.97 15.69
N GLU A 553 2.16 31.85 15.00
CA GLU A 553 3.18 31.17 14.16
C GLU A 553 3.62 32.08 12.99
N GLY A 554 2.68 32.82 12.39
CA GLY A 554 2.97 33.79 11.34
C GLY A 554 3.88 34.94 11.81
N ILE A 555 3.61 35.48 13.01
CA ILE A 555 4.44 36.49 13.67
C ILE A 555 5.80 35.90 14.05
N GLU A 556 5.88 34.66 14.56
CA GLU A 556 7.18 34.01 14.82
C GLU A 556 8.01 33.89 13.54
N LYS A 557 7.38 33.48 12.43
CA LYS A 557 8.06 33.35 11.13
C LYS A 557 8.53 34.70 10.58
N LEU A 558 7.68 35.74 10.63
CA LEU A 558 8.04 37.11 10.23
C LEU A 558 9.18 37.66 11.11
N GLN A 559 9.19 37.37 12.41
CA GLN A 559 10.26 37.75 13.32
C GLN A 559 11.61 37.07 13.03
N ARG A 560 11.65 35.91 12.34
CA ARG A 560 12.92 35.29 11.91
C ARG A 560 13.58 36.02 10.73
N ALA A 561 12.82 36.80 9.96
CA ALA A 561 13.34 37.68 8.92
C ALA A 561 13.81 39.05 9.45
N ASN A 562 13.41 39.39 10.67
CA ASN A 562 13.68 40.68 11.32
C ASN A 562 14.74 40.57 12.42
N LEU A 563 15.37 41.70 12.75
CA LEU A 563 16.24 41.78 13.93
C LEU A 563 15.38 42.04 15.18
N ARG A 564 15.50 41.17 16.19
CA ARG A 564 14.91 41.39 17.52
C ARG A 564 15.75 42.38 18.33
N TYR A 565 15.07 43.23 19.10
CA TYR A 565 15.69 44.13 20.08
C TYR A 565 16.15 43.35 21.33
N THR A 566 17.19 43.84 22.02
CA THR A 566 17.70 43.25 23.27
C THR A 566 16.87 43.60 24.51
N LEU A 567 15.92 44.52 24.38
CA LEU A 567 15.00 44.98 25.43
C LEU A 567 13.58 45.00 24.87
N ASP A 568 12.60 44.68 25.71
CA ASP A 568 11.18 44.81 25.37
C ASP A 568 10.75 46.29 25.21
N PRO A 569 9.71 46.61 24.42
CA PRO A 569 9.38 48.00 24.05
C PRO A 569 9.15 48.96 25.23
N TRP A 570 8.59 48.48 26.33
CA TRP A 570 8.34 49.24 27.56
C TRP A 570 9.57 49.38 28.47
N ASP A 571 10.67 48.68 28.16
CA ASP A 571 11.93 48.70 28.92
C ASP A 571 13.05 49.51 28.24
N VAL A 572 12.84 50.01 27.02
CA VAL A 572 13.81 50.82 26.23
C VAL A 572 13.92 52.27 26.73
N THR A 573 12.87 52.83 27.31
CA THR A 573 12.83 54.20 27.83
C THR A 573 13.72 54.37 29.06
N ALA A 574 14.19 55.60 29.33
CA ALA A 574 14.90 55.88 30.58
C ALA A 574 13.91 55.91 31.78
N PRO A 575 14.27 55.34 32.95
CA PRO A 575 13.42 55.37 34.14
C PRO A 575 13.27 56.80 34.72
N GLU A 576 12.15 57.06 35.39
CA GLU A 576 11.84 58.33 36.06
C GLU A 576 12.81 58.61 37.23
N GLU A 577 13.22 57.57 37.95
CA GLU A 577 14.30 57.62 38.95
C GLU A 577 15.61 57.10 38.35
N GLU A 578 16.72 57.82 38.51
CA GLU A 578 18.03 57.41 37.99
C GLU A 578 18.52 56.11 38.67
N VAL A 579 18.56 55.02 37.90
CA VAL A 579 19.06 53.72 38.37
C VAL A 579 20.56 53.62 38.09
N ALA A 580 21.37 53.95 39.09
CA ALA A 580 22.83 53.80 39.01
C ALA A 580 23.24 52.33 38.80
N VAL A 581 24.01 52.08 37.74
CA VAL A 581 24.49 50.73 37.37
C VAL A 581 25.57 50.27 38.36
N CYS A 582 25.26 49.22 39.12
CA CYS A 582 26.13 48.59 40.11
C CYS A 582 26.63 47.22 39.64
N GLN A 583 27.72 46.72 40.21
CA GLN A 583 28.09 45.32 40.03
C GLN A 583 27.05 44.41 40.70
N ALA A 584 26.64 43.32 40.05
CA ALA A 584 25.59 42.42 40.57
C ALA A 584 25.86 41.92 42.02
N ALA A 585 27.12 41.78 42.42
CA ALA A 585 27.53 41.44 43.79
C ALA A 585 27.00 42.43 44.85
N GLU A 586 26.87 43.72 44.53
CA GLU A 586 26.37 44.76 45.44
C GLU A 586 24.88 44.58 45.78
N ILE A 587 24.12 43.91 44.90
CA ILE A 587 22.70 43.60 45.16
C ILE A 587 22.62 42.58 46.30
N PHE A 588 23.51 41.58 46.33
CA PHE A 588 23.56 40.57 47.39
C PHE A 588 24.08 41.12 48.73
N THR A 589 24.90 42.17 48.74
CA THR A 589 25.36 42.83 49.98
C THR A 589 24.41 43.91 50.50
N SER A 590 23.38 44.31 49.73
CA SER A 590 22.44 45.38 50.09
C SER A 590 21.36 45.02 51.13
N TYR A 591 21.44 43.84 51.76
CA TYR A 591 20.57 43.41 52.84
C TYR A 591 21.03 43.93 54.22
N VAL A 592 20.10 44.49 54.99
CA VAL A 592 20.33 45.02 56.34
C VAL A 592 19.33 44.44 57.34
N LEU A 593 19.64 44.56 58.64
CA LEU A 593 18.75 44.14 59.72
C LEU A 593 17.97 45.35 60.26
N GLU A 594 16.67 45.39 60.01
CA GLU A 594 15.74 46.41 60.51
C GLU A 594 14.90 45.87 61.68
N ARG A 595 14.52 46.72 62.63
CA ARG A 595 13.55 46.37 63.68
C ARG A 595 12.16 46.85 63.30
N ARG A 596 11.26 45.93 62.93
CA ARG A 596 9.85 46.23 62.57
C ARG A 596 8.92 45.81 63.71
N GLY A 597 8.40 46.79 64.43
CA GLY A 597 7.58 46.58 65.63
C GLY A 597 8.39 45.97 66.78
N LYS A 598 8.16 44.68 67.09
CA LYS A 598 8.86 43.92 68.15
C LYS A 598 9.83 42.86 67.61
N ARG A 599 9.94 42.68 66.29
CA ARG A 599 10.80 41.67 65.66
C ARG A 599 11.87 42.34 64.82
N ASP A 600 13.03 41.71 64.77
CA ASP A 600 14.12 42.10 63.88
C ASP A 600 13.96 41.32 62.56
N MET A 601 14.16 41.98 61.43
CA MET A 601 13.87 41.48 60.08
C MET A 601 15.01 41.84 59.14
N VAL A 602 15.45 40.86 58.34
CA VAL A 602 16.39 41.13 57.24
C VAL A 602 15.61 41.69 56.06
N VAL A 603 16.02 42.86 55.56
CA VAL A 603 15.35 43.62 54.49
C VAL A 603 16.39 44.10 53.48
N ASN A 604 16.08 44.02 52.18
CA ASN A 604 16.92 44.64 51.15
C ASN A 604 16.66 46.15 51.11
N THR A 605 17.71 46.96 51.29
CA THR A 605 17.64 48.44 51.28
C THR A 605 17.06 49.03 50.00
N ARG A 606 17.39 48.44 48.83
CA ARG A 606 16.95 48.90 47.51
C ARG A 606 15.54 48.41 47.14
N ARG A 607 14.85 47.65 48.03
CA ARG A 607 13.53 47.05 47.73
C ARG A 607 12.47 48.06 47.31
N GLN A 608 12.43 49.25 47.93
CA GLN A 608 11.44 50.28 47.57
C GLN A 608 11.72 50.91 46.19
N GLN A 609 12.99 51.12 45.85
CA GLN A 609 13.40 51.62 44.53
C GLN A 609 13.08 50.59 43.43
N LEU A 610 13.41 49.31 43.66
CA LEU A 610 13.06 48.22 42.74
C LEU A 610 11.54 48.09 42.56
N GLN A 611 10.75 48.31 43.63
CA GLN A 611 9.30 48.29 43.54
C GLN A 611 8.77 49.45 42.69
N ARG A 612 9.26 50.69 42.89
CA ARG A 612 8.88 51.84 42.04
C ARG A 612 9.26 51.65 40.57
N TRP A 613 10.44 51.09 40.31
CA TRP A 613 10.88 50.77 38.95
C TRP A 613 9.94 49.77 38.27
N LYS A 614 9.48 48.73 38.99
CA LYS A 614 8.44 47.81 38.49
C LYS A 614 7.10 48.52 38.28
N GLU A 615 6.64 49.32 39.25
CA GLU A 615 5.42 50.12 39.14
C GLU A 615 5.48 51.17 38.01
N GLN A 616 6.68 51.53 37.53
CA GLN A 616 6.87 52.28 36.28
C GLN A 616 6.72 51.37 35.06
N ARG A 617 7.47 50.27 34.97
CA ARG A 617 7.44 49.38 33.80
C ARG A 617 6.08 48.71 33.58
N GLU A 618 5.35 48.42 34.65
CA GLU A 618 3.97 47.96 34.59
C GLU A 618 3.03 49.05 34.01
N ARG A 619 3.24 50.33 34.33
CA ARG A 619 2.53 51.46 33.67
C ARG A 619 2.89 51.56 32.19
N GLU A 620 4.17 51.53 31.84
CA GLU A 620 4.63 51.65 30.44
C GLU A 620 4.16 50.47 29.57
N TYR A 621 4.15 49.25 30.12
CA TYR A 621 3.54 48.08 29.48
C TYR A 621 2.04 48.29 29.24
N HIS A 622 1.30 48.84 30.21
CA HIS A 622 -0.11 49.16 30.05
C HIS A 622 -0.34 50.29 29.03
N GLU A 623 0.48 51.33 29.01
CA GLU A 623 0.42 52.40 28.00
C GLU A 623 0.72 51.86 26.59
N TYR A 624 1.72 50.99 26.44
CA TYR A 624 2.03 50.30 25.20
C TYR A 624 0.88 49.39 24.71
N LYS A 625 0.28 48.59 25.61
CA LYS A 625 -0.90 47.77 25.27
C LYS A 625 -2.12 48.62 24.91
N ASN A 626 -2.33 49.75 25.59
CA ASN A 626 -3.38 50.70 25.25
C ASN A 626 -3.14 51.39 23.90
N MET A 627 -1.89 51.67 23.54
CA MET A 627 -1.50 52.22 22.23
C MET A 627 -1.71 51.21 21.10
N LYS A 628 -1.35 49.94 21.31
CA LYS A 628 -1.68 48.84 20.38
C LYS A 628 -3.19 48.73 20.14
N ASN A 629 -4.00 49.00 21.17
CA ASN A 629 -5.47 48.98 21.11
C ASN A 629 -6.10 50.34 20.77
N ALA A 630 -5.34 51.30 20.21
CA ALA A 630 -5.84 52.57 19.71
C ALA A 630 -6.41 52.44 18.27
N PRO A 631 -7.20 53.42 17.77
CA PRO A 631 -7.75 53.36 16.41
C PRO A 631 -6.65 53.39 15.32
N HIS A 632 -6.46 52.27 14.62
CA HIS A 632 -5.48 52.15 13.53
C HIS A 632 -6.17 52.43 12.19
N ALA A 633 -5.78 53.52 11.51
CA ALA A 633 -6.24 53.80 10.14
C ALA A 633 -5.28 53.16 9.12
N ARG A 634 -5.78 52.26 8.28
CA ARG A 634 -5.01 51.58 7.23
C ARG A 634 -5.78 51.50 5.92
N HIS A 635 -5.06 51.34 4.84
CA HIS A 635 -5.63 50.99 3.55
C HIS A 635 -5.73 49.46 3.47
N VAL A 636 -6.86 48.91 3.02
CA VAL A 636 -7.14 47.47 3.04
C VAL A 636 -7.23 46.94 1.62
N TYR A 637 -6.39 45.95 1.31
CA TYR A 637 -6.50 45.11 0.12
C TYR A 637 -7.11 43.76 0.50
N ALA A 638 -8.21 43.38 -0.14
CA ALA A 638 -8.89 42.10 0.06
C ALA A 638 -9.03 41.36 -1.27
N ARG A 639 -8.31 40.24 -1.43
CA ARG A 639 -8.40 39.35 -2.60
C ARG A 639 -9.39 38.22 -2.31
N LEU A 640 -10.38 38.01 -3.18
CA LEU A 640 -11.25 36.85 -3.11
C LEU A 640 -10.51 35.60 -3.59
N GLU A 641 -10.54 34.52 -2.81
CA GLU A 641 -9.89 33.26 -3.23
C GLU A 641 -10.79 32.50 -4.22
N GLY A 642 -10.24 32.22 -5.41
CA GLY A 642 -10.86 31.43 -6.49
C GLY A 642 -10.32 31.79 -7.87
N CYS A 643 -10.96 31.26 -8.92
CA CYS A 643 -10.63 31.54 -10.33
C CYS A 643 -11.08 32.93 -10.81
N GLU A 644 -11.91 33.62 -10.02
CA GLU A 644 -12.34 34.98 -10.29
C GLU A 644 -11.31 35.94 -9.68
N ASN A 645 -10.63 36.72 -10.52
CA ASN A 645 -9.56 37.62 -10.10
C ASN A 645 -10.10 38.94 -9.54
N THR A 646 -10.92 38.87 -8.48
CA THR A 646 -11.51 40.02 -7.80
C THR A 646 -10.65 40.48 -6.61
N LEU A 647 -10.14 41.70 -6.73
CA LEU A 647 -9.42 42.45 -5.69
C LEU A 647 -10.24 43.68 -5.33
N VAL A 648 -10.39 43.94 -4.03
CA VAL A 648 -11.10 45.10 -3.49
C VAL A 648 -10.13 45.95 -2.66
N GLU A 649 -10.24 47.28 -2.78
CA GLU A 649 -9.44 48.25 -2.03
C GLU A 649 -10.30 49.31 -1.31
N PHE A 650 -10.02 49.62 -0.04
CA PHE A 650 -10.66 50.72 0.69
C PHE A 650 -9.88 51.19 1.93
N ASP A 651 -10.07 52.45 2.36
CA ASP A 651 -9.65 52.92 3.69
C ASP A 651 -10.53 52.26 4.79
N PHE A 652 -9.92 51.81 5.88
CA PHE A 652 -10.62 51.32 7.09
C PHE A 652 -9.95 51.84 8.37
N VAL A 653 -10.74 51.94 9.45
CA VAL A 653 -10.26 52.32 10.78
C VAL A 653 -10.60 51.20 11.74
N PHE A 654 -9.58 50.52 12.24
CA PHE A 654 -9.66 49.42 13.18
C PHE A 654 -9.73 50.00 14.60
N ASP A 655 -10.93 50.01 15.21
CA ASP A 655 -11.18 50.47 16.59
C ASP A 655 -12.00 49.43 17.38
N PRO A 656 -11.33 48.46 18.04
CA PRO A 656 -12.02 47.44 18.81
C PRO A 656 -12.76 47.98 20.03
N GLN A 657 -12.38 49.16 20.55
CA GLN A 657 -13.06 49.76 21.69
C GLN A 657 -14.40 50.41 21.32
N THR A 658 -14.54 50.88 20.08
CA THR A 658 -15.80 51.43 19.57
C THR A 658 -16.72 50.33 19.04
N GLU A 659 -16.21 49.31 18.33
CA GLU A 659 -17.05 48.23 17.80
C GLU A 659 -17.61 47.33 18.91
N ALA A 660 -16.79 46.91 19.89
CA ALA A 660 -17.25 46.09 21.02
C ALA A 660 -18.29 46.79 21.93
N ARG A 661 -18.52 48.10 21.79
CA ARG A 661 -19.60 48.84 22.47
C ARG A 661 -20.94 48.82 21.73
N LYS A 662 -20.97 48.43 20.45
CA LYS A 662 -22.20 48.29 19.66
C LYS A 662 -22.85 46.92 19.83
N VAL A 663 -22.05 45.92 20.22
CA VAL A 663 -22.42 44.51 20.33
C VAL A 663 -22.93 44.18 21.73
N ALA A 664 -23.96 43.34 21.82
CA ALA A 664 -24.61 42.98 23.08
C ALA A 664 -24.01 41.73 23.74
N ASP A 665 -23.78 40.65 22.98
CA ASP A 665 -23.22 39.38 23.48
C ASP A 665 -21.74 39.51 23.90
N GLU A 666 -21.25 38.68 24.82
CA GLU A 666 -19.84 38.71 25.22
C GLU A 666 -18.91 37.96 24.26
N TYR A 667 -19.40 36.95 23.53
CA TYR A 667 -18.60 36.24 22.53
C TYR A 667 -18.40 37.07 21.26
N GLU A 668 -19.46 37.69 20.74
CA GLU A 668 -19.40 38.54 19.55
C GLU A 668 -18.53 39.80 19.76
N LYS A 669 -18.34 40.25 21.02
CA LYS A 669 -17.42 41.36 21.35
C LYS A 669 -15.94 41.04 21.08
N LEU A 670 -15.56 39.75 21.02
CA LEU A 670 -14.18 39.31 20.79
C LEU A 670 -13.80 39.29 19.30
N SER A 671 -14.76 39.51 18.40
CA SER A 671 -14.57 39.54 16.95
C SER A 671 -15.31 40.71 16.29
N ALA A 672 -15.70 41.74 17.06
CA ALA A 672 -16.58 42.81 16.57
C ALA A 672 -15.95 43.60 15.41
N THR A 673 -14.63 43.84 15.45
CA THR A 673 -13.88 44.52 14.40
C THR A 673 -13.65 43.61 13.20
N VAL A 674 -13.37 42.32 13.42
CA VAL A 674 -13.31 41.28 12.38
C VAL A 674 -14.63 41.20 11.62
N SER A 675 -15.77 41.13 12.32
CA SER A 675 -17.10 41.07 11.71
C SER A 675 -17.49 42.37 10.99
N ALA A 676 -17.10 43.54 11.51
CA ALA A 676 -17.28 44.82 10.82
C ALA A 676 -16.44 44.91 9.53
N LEU A 677 -15.20 44.40 9.55
CA LEU A 677 -14.37 44.28 8.35
C LEU A 677 -14.97 43.30 7.34
N GLN A 678 -15.37 42.10 7.78
CA GLN A 678 -16.04 41.10 6.92
C GLN A 678 -17.27 41.70 6.23
N THR A 679 -18.12 42.40 6.98
CA THR A 679 -19.31 43.08 6.44
C THR A 679 -18.94 44.08 5.35
N LYS A 680 -17.91 44.90 5.55
CA LYS A 680 -17.45 45.88 4.56
C LYS A 680 -16.77 45.24 3.33
N VAL A 681 -16.04 44.14 3.53
CA VAL A 681 -15.49 43.32 2.44
C VAL A 681 -16.62 42.73 1.59
N LEU A 682 -17.69 42.21 2.20
CA LEU A 682 -18.87 41.69 1.49
C LEU A 682 -19.63 42.79 0.75
N GLU A 683 -19.86 43.95 1.38
CA GLU A 683 -20.48 45.13 0.75
C GLU A 683 -19.71 45.54 -0.52
N ALA A 684 -18.39 45.66 -0.43
CA ALA A 684 -17.54 46.08 -1.54
C ALA A 684 -17.29 44.98 -2.60
N LEU A 685 -17.51 43.70 -2.26
CA LEU A 685 -17.64 42.58 -3.22
C LEU A 685 -19.04 42.47 -3.84
N GLY A 686 -20.02 43.28 -3.40
CA GLY A 686 -21.41 43.19 -3.86
C GLY A 686 -22.15 41.94 -3.37
N MET A 687 -21.70 41.32 -2.28
CA MET A 687 -22.23 40.07 -1.72
C MET A 687 -23.14 40.32 -0.50
N PRO A 688 -24.09 39.41 -0.18
CA PRO A 688 -24.90 39.51 1.03
C PRO A 688 -24.06 39.48 2.31
N ALA A 689 -24.35 40.38 3.25
CA ALA A 689 -23.61 40.50 4.51
C ALA A 689 -23.71 39.26 5.43
N GLU A 690 -24.74 38.44 5.27
CA GLU A 690 -24.94 37.17 5.99
C GLU A 690 -24.01 36.03 5.49
N ARG A 691 -23.19 36.28 4.47
CA ARG A 691 -22.35 35.25 3.84
C ARG A 691 -21.13 34.90 4.73
N GLY A 692 -21.06 33.63 5.14
CA GLY A 692 -19.86 33.07 5.78
C GLY A 692 -18.61 33.21 4.90
N ILE A 693 -17.67 34.04 5.37
CA ILE A 693 -16.32 34.21 4.83
C ILE A 693 -15.30 34.10 5.96
N GLU A 694 -14.11 33.62 5.62
CA GLU A 694 -12.95 33.53 6.49
C GLU A 694 -11.88 34.49 5.98
N LEU A 695 -11.38 35.35 6.88
CA LEU A 695 -10.29 36.27 6.57
C LEU A 695 -8.96 35.60 6.88
N GLY A 696 -8.01 35.72 5.96
CA GLY A 696 -6.64 35.28 6.18
C GLY A 696 -5.63 36.36 5.84
N TRP A 697 -4.64 36.55 6.71
CA TRP A 697 -3.49 37.42 6.45
C TRP A 697 -2.69 36.85 5.27
N TYR A 698 -2.30 37.71 4.33
CA TYR A 698 -1.29 37.40 3.31
C TYR A 698 0.04 38.01 3.76
N LEU A 699 1.02 37.16 4.11
CA LEU A 699 2.23 37.60 4.79
C LEU A 699 3.27 38.16 3.79
N PRO A 700 4.13 39.10 4.24
CA PRO A 700 5.36 39.48 3.53
C PRO A 700 6.26 38.31 3.07
N THR A 701 6.18 37.17 3.75
CA THR A 701 6.90 35.93 3.44
C THR A 701 6.18 35.01 2.42
N LEU A 702 5.08 35.48 1.83
CA LEU A 702 4.18 34.77 0.90
C LEU A 702 3.39 33.60 1.52
N ASP A 703 3.43 33.44 2.85
CA ASP A 703 2.56 32.55 3.60
C ASP A 703 1.15 33.13 3.77
N THR A 704 0.22 32.29 4.23
CA THR A 704 -1.12 32.70 4.66
C THR A 704 -1.45 32.14 6.05
N CYS A 705 -2.12 32.93 6.89
CA CYS A 705 -2.64 32.54 8.21
C CYS A 705 -4.13 32.88 8.32
N PRO A 706 -4.98 32.11 9.03
CA PRO A 706 -6.33 32.56 9.37
C PRO A 706 -6.29 33.71 10.39
N VAL A 707 -7.38 34.48 10.49
CA VAL A 707 -7.60 35.49 11.55
C VAL A 707 -9.00 35.29 12.12
N HIS A 708 -9.11 34.95 13.41
CA HIS A 708 -10.38 34.60 14.04
C HIS A 708 -10.87 35.65 15.06
N THR A 709 -9.96 36.38 15.71
CA THR A 709 -10.27 37.29 16.81
C THR A 709 -9.76 38.71 16.58
N ASP A 710 -10.38 39.68 17.28
CA ASP A 710 -9.92 41.07 17.28
C ASP A 710 -8.52 41.20 17.93
N GLU A 711 -8.16 40.35 18.91
CA GLU A 711 -6.81 40.37 19.50
C GLU A 711 -5.74 39.96 18.48
N GLU A 712 -5.94 38.86 17.75
CA GLU A 712 -5.06 38.44 16.64
C GLU A 712 -4.96 39.51 15.55
N LEU A 713 -6.08 40.16 15.21
CA LEU A 713 -6.10 41.24 14.22
C LEU A 713 -5.26 42.44 14.67
N MET A 714 -5.32 42.84 15.95
CA MET A 714 -4.45 43.90 16.48
C MET A 714 -2.99 43.45 16.65
N GLU A 715 -2.70 42.15 16.78
CA GLU A 715 -1.33 41.62 16.71
C GLU A 715 -0.76 41.75 15.29
N LEU A 716 -1.51 41.31 14.29
CA LEU A 716 -1.21 41.40 12.86
C LEU A 716 -0.98 42.85 12.41
N LEU A 717 -1.90 43.77 12.73
CA LEU A 717 -1.85 45.18 12.31
C LEU A 717 -0.64 45.93 12.88
N HIS A 718 -0.07 45.44 13.98
CA HIS A 718 1.13 45.95 14.63
C HIS A 718 2.41 45.27 14.11
N ALA A 719 2.37 43.98 13.79
CA ALA A 719 3.52 43.21 13.33
C ALA A 719 3.85 43.43 11.84
N ASP A 720 2.84 43.68 10.99
CA ASP A 720 3.00 43.95 9.57
C ASP A 720 3.07 45.46 9.30
N PRO A 721 4.23 46.03 8.90
CA PRO A 721 4.33 47.46 8.56
C PRO A 721 3.55 47.82 7.28
N GLY A 722 3.19 46.83 6.44
CA GLY A 722 2.63 47.03 5.11
C GLY A 722 3.72 47.26 4.06
N ILE A 723 3.80 46.39 3.07
CA ILE A 723 4.65 46.58 1.88
C ILE A 723 3.89 47.46 0.88
N GLN A 724 4.55 48.50 0.35
CA GLN A 724 3.95 49.45 -0.60
C GLN A 724 4.95 49.76 -1.73
N SER A 725 4.48 49.81 -2.97
CA SER A 725 5.30 50.37 -4.06
C SER A 725 5.43 51.88 -3.87
N PRO A 726 6.64 52.48 -3.98
CA PRO A 726 6.82 53.93 -3.85
C PRO A 726 6.13 54.75 -4.95
N GLU A 727 5.57 54.09 -5.97
CA GLU A 727 4.77 54.71 -7.04
C GLU A 727 3.27 54.83 -6.69
N ALA A 728 2.79 54.13 -5.64
CA ALA A 728 1.40 54.16 -5.21
C ALA A 728 1.19 55.19 -4.09
N ASP A 729 0.45 56.26 -4.37
CA ASP A 729 0.16 57.37 -3.44
C ASP A 729 -0.99 57.00 -2.46
N LEU A 730 -0.75 56.01 -1.60
CA LEU A 730 -1.71 55.57 -0.59
C LEU A 730 -1.64 56.46 0.66
N LYS A 731 -2.81 56.93 1.09
CA LYS A 731 -3.01 57.82 2.25
C LYS A 731 -2.67 57.17 3.60
N TYR A 732 -2.76 55.84 3.70
CA TYR A 732 -2.46 55.06 4.90
C TYR A 732 -1.71 53.77 4.52
N PRO A 733 -0.90 53.18 5.41
CA PRO A 733 -0.16 51.95 5.12
C PRO A 733 -1.09 50.79 4.73
N PRO A 734 -0.81 50.07 3.62
CA PRO A 734 -1.64 48.97 3.15
C PRO A 734 -1.56 47.74 4.06
N ILE A 735 -2.61 46.93 4.09
CA ILE A 735 -2.62 45.58 4.66
C ILE A 735 -3.30 44.61 3.68
N TYR A 736 -2.81 43.37 3.60
CA TYR A 736 -3.22 42.39 2.60
C TYR A 736 -3.96 41.20 3.23
N PHE A 737 -5.21 41.02 2.81
CA PHE A 737 -6.05 39.88 3.18
C PHE A 737 -6.41 39.01 1.97
N THR A 738 -6.44 37.71 2.22
CA THR A 738 -7.13 36.71 1.41
C THR A 738 -8.51 36.46 2.02
N VAL A 739 -9.53 36.26 1.19
CA VAL A 739 -10.92 36.06 1.61
C VAL A 739 -11.39 34.70 1.10
N LYS A 740 -11.49 33.72 2.00
CA LYS A 740 -11.97 32.37 1.67
C LYS A 740 -13.48 32.32 1.88
N ARG A 741 -14.20 31.80 0.89
CA ARG A 741 -15.65 31.60 0.94
C ARG A 741 -15.96 30.29 1.66
N SER A 742 -16.71 30.31 2.77
CA SER A 742 -17.07 29.09 3.53
C SER A 742 -18.20 28.26 2.88
N SER A 743 -18.90 28.86 1.93
CA SER A 743 -19.86 28.22 1.03
C SER A 743 -19.64 28.70 -0.40
N LEU A 744 -19.86 27.82 -1.38
CA LEU A 744 -19.82 28.11 -2.80
C LEU A 744 -21.24 28.02 -3.37
N TYR A 745 -21.61 28.97 -4.22
CA TYR A 745 -22.88 28.99 -4.95
C TYR A 745 -22.76 28.27 -6.30
N PHE A 746 -23.89 27.82 -6.85
CA PHE A 746 -23.93 27.15 -8.16
C PHE A 746 -23.35 28.03 -9.28
N SER A 747 -23.65 29.34 -9.29
CA SER A 747 -23.08 30.29 -10.25
C SER A 747 -21.56 30.44 -10.14
N GLU A 748 -21.01 30.39 -8.92
CA GLU A 748 -19.56 30.47 -8.68
C GLU A 748 -18.84 29.18 -9.08
N TRP A 749 -19.46 28.02 -8.85
CA TRP A 749 -18.95 26.74 -9.32
C TRP A 749 -18.95 26.68 -10.85
N ALA A 750 -20.05 27.10 -11.49
CA ALA A 750 -20.14 27.17 -12.96
C ALA A 750 -19.07 28.12 -13.54
N TYR A 751 -18.85 29.27 -12.91
CA TYR A 751 -17.76 30.19 -13.30
C TYR A 751 -16.39 29.52 -13.20
N ALA A 752 -16.07 28.87 -12.08
CA ALA A 752 -14.78 28.19 -11.88
C ALA A 752 -14.56 27.04 -12.89
N VAL A 753 -15.60 26.24 -13.16
CA VAL A 753 -15.56 25.16 -14.14
C VAL A 753 -15.41 25.70 -15.57
N LYS A 754 -16.13 26.76 -15.94
CA LYS A 754 -16.00 27.42 -17.25
C LYS A 754 -14.62 28.07 -17.43
N HIS A 755 -14.07 28.68 -16.38
CA HIS A 755 -12.71 29.21 -16.37
C HIS A 755 -11.68 28.11 -16.66
N GLN A 756 -11.81 26.96 -15.98
CA GLN A 756 -10.96 25.78 -16.19
C GLN A 756 -11.08 25.23 -17.62
N LEU A 757 -12.29 25.06 -18.16
CA LEU A 757 -12.49 24.60 -19.55
C LEU A 757 -11.86 25.56 -20.57
N LEU A 758 -11.94 26.87 -20.35
CA LEU A 758 -11.36 27.88 -21.26
C LEU A 758 -9.82 27.98 -21.17
N LEU A 759 -9.20 27.48 -20.09
CA LEU A 759 -7.75 27.43 -19.90
C LEU A 759 -7.07 26.33 -20.74
N GLN A 760 -7.77 25.22 -21.00
CA GLN A 760 -7.24 23.98 -21.60
C GLN A 760 -7.25 23.98 -23.15
N SER A 761 -6.66 22.94 -23.77
CA SER A 761 -6.56 22.83 -25.24
C SER A 761 -7.93 22.58 -25.87
N PRO A 762 -8.43 23.47 -26.75
CA PRO A 762 -9.77 23.33 -27.31
C PRO A 762 -9.99 22.08 -28.16
N SER A 763 -8.98 21.68 -28.95
CA SER A 763 -9.04 20.45 -29.74
C SER A 763 -8.97 19.19 -28.89
N ALA A 764 -8.25 19.22 -27.76
CA ALA A 764 -8.18 18.08 -26.85
C ALA A 764 -9.51 17.89 -26.09
N LEU A 765 -10.20 18.97 -25.70
CA LEU A 765 -11.53 18.91 -25.11
C LEU A 765 -12.56 18.26 -26.05
N LYS A 766 -12.63 18.71 -27.30
CA LYS A 766 -13.49 18.07 -28.33
C LYS A 766 -13.08 16.61 -28.58
N GLY A 767 -11.78 16.33 -28.62
CA GLY A 767 -11.26 14.96 -28.72
C GLY A 767 -11.70 14.05 -27.57
N ASN A 768 -11.68 14.53 -26.33
CA ASN A 768 -12.11 13.78 -25.16
C ASN A 768 -13.63 13.53 -25.13
N LEU A 769 -14.45 14.48 -25.58
CA LEU A 769 -15.90 14.27 -25.66
C LEU A 769 -16.26 13.20 -26.70
N GLU A 770 -15.62 13.20 -27.88
CA GLU A 770 -15.85 12.17 -28.89
C GLU A 770 -15.25 10.81 -28.52
N LEU A 771 -14.11 10.78 -27.82
CA LEU A 771 -13.56 9.57 -27.19
C LEU A 771 -14.56 8.95 -26.20
N LEU A 772 -15.17 9.76 -25.32
CA LEU A 772 -16.18 9.30 -24.36
C LEU A 772 -17.41 8.73 -25.09
N LYS A 773 -17.93 9.42 -26.12
CA LYS A 773 -19.05 8.94 -26.94
C LYS A 773 -18.73 7.61 -27.63
N GLU A 774 -17.54 7.47 -28.22
CA GLU A 774 -17.11 6.24 -28.91
C GLU A 774 -16.98 5.03 -27.96
N VAL A 775 -16.51 5.27 -26.73
CA VAL A 775 -16.40 4.23 -25.67
C VAL A 775 -17.76 3.90 -25.04
N ARG A 776 -18.66 4.88 -24.91
CA ARG A 776 -20.03 4.69 -24.38
C ARG A 776 -20.98 4.02 -25.37
N GLY A 777 -20.82 4.26 -26.68
CA GLY A 777 -21.76 3.78 -27.69
C GLY A 777 -23.14 4.43 -27.52
N ASP A 778 -24.19 3.63 -27.44
CA ASP A 778 -25.56 4.10 -27.13
C ASP A 778 -25.87 4.19 -25.62
N GLY A 779 -24.91 3.83 -24.76
CA GLY A 779 -25.08 3.81 -23.29
C GLY A 779 -25.68 2.52 -22.73
N SER A 780 -26.06 1.55 -23.55
CA SER A 780 -26.41 0.20 -23.09
C SER A 780 -25.20 -0.59 -22.62
N GLU A 781 -25.42 -1.58 -21.74
CA GLU A 781 -24.34 -2.42 -21.18
C GLU A 781 -23.58 -3.23 -22.26
N GLU A 782 -24.24 -3.57 -23.38
CA GLU A 782 -23.64 -4.28 -24.52
C GLU A 782 -22.86 -3.34 -25.46
N ALA A 783 -23.27 -2.07 -25.60
CA ALA A 783 -22.59 -1.12 -26.47
C ALA A 783 -21.32 -0.51 -25.84
N VAL A 784 -21.25 -0.42 -24.50
CA VAL A 784 -20.07 0.07 -23.78
C VAL A 784 -18.88 -0.85 -24.02
N LYS A 785 -17.75 -0.28 -24.45
CA LYS A 785 -16.60 -1.04 -24.95
C LYS A 785 -15.89 -1.87 -23.87
N SER A 786 -15.26 -2.97 -24.28
CA SER A 786 -14.42 -3.77 -23.37
C SER A 786 -13.18 -2.98 -22.93
N LEU A 787 -12.45 -3.46 -21.92
CA LEU A 787 -11.23 -2.77 -21.47
C LEU A 787 -10.13 -2.75 -22.56
N SER A 788 -9.97 -3.83 -23.32
CA SER A 788 -9.06 -3.91 -24.46
C SER A 788 -9.45 -2.94 -25.57
N ASP A 789 -10.74 -2.89 -25.94
CA ASP A 789 -11.25 -1.98 -26.98
C ASP A 789 -11.14 -0.52 -26.53
N THR A 790 -11.42 -0.23 -25.26
CA THR A 790 -11.28 1.11 -24.69
C THR A 790 -9.84 1.59 -24.79
N ILE A 791 -8.86 0.78 -24.36
CA ILE A 791 -7.44 1.12 -24.45
C ILE A 791 -7.01 1.28 -25.93
N ALA A 792 -7.58 0.51 -26.86
CA ALA A 792 -7.34 0.66 -28.30
C ALA A 792 -7.90 1.97 -28.88
N ILE A 793 -9.09 2.39 -28.43
CA ILE A 793 -9.75 3.64 -28.84
C ILE A 793 -9.05 4.86 -28.20
N GLU A 794 -8.77 4.83 -26.91
CA GLU A 794 -7.97 5.86 -26.24
C GLU A 794 -6.58 5.98 -26.90
N TYR A 795 -5.92 4.86 -27.22
CA TYR A 795 -4.66 4.85 -27.99
C TYR A 795 -4.82 5.59 -29.33
N LYS A 796 -5.86 5.27 -30.13
CA LYS A 796 -6.16 5.91 -31.42
C LYS A 796 -6.25 7.43 -31.31
N HIS A 797 -6.98 7.94 -30.33
CA HIS A 797 -7.11 9.38 -30.09
C HIS A 797 -5.80 9.99 -29.58
N LEU A 798 -5.11 9.33 -28.65
CA LEU A 798 -3.85 9.81 -28.07
C LEU A 798 -2.73 9.95 -29.11
N VAL A 799 -2.52 8.95 -29.98
CA VAL A 799 -1.43 9.00 -30.98
C VAL A 799 -1.65 10.04 -32.07
N ARG A 800 -2.89 10.48 -32.27
CA ARG A 800 -3.24 11.64 -33.11
C ARG A 800 -3.03 12.96 -32.36
N ALA A 801 -3.45 13.04 -31.10
CA ALA A 801 -3.28 14.23 -30.27
C ALA A 801 -1.80 14.58 -30.04
N MET A 802 -0.96 13.60 -29.65
CA MET A 802 0.46 13.82 -29.33
C MET A 802 1.29 14.34 -30.52
N ARG A 803 0.83 14.12 -31.77
CA ARG A 803 1.49 14.62 -32.99
C ARG A 803 1.13 16.06 -33.33
N ARG A 804 0.25 16.72 -32.57
CA ARG A 804 -0.09 18.14 -32.72
C ARG A 804 0.89 19.00 -31.90
N PRO A 805 1.29 20.19 -32.38
CA PRO A 805 2.23 21.07 -31.67
C PRO A 805 1.72 21.51 -30.29
N ASP A 806 0.39 21.55 -30.09
CA ASP A 806 -0.23 21.74 -28.77
C ASP A 806 0.42 20.88 -27.69
N PHE A 807 0.65 19.59 -27.93
CA PHE A 807 1.28 18.72 -26.93
C PHE A 807 2.79 18.98 -26.84
N TYR A 808 3.53 18.78 -27.93
CA TYR A 808 4.99 18.67 -27.85
C TYR A 808 5.73 20.01 -27.84
N ASN A 809 5.12 21.13 -28.20
CA ASN A 809 5.73 22.46 -28.04
C ASN A 809 5.25 23.19 -26.77
N VAL A 810 4.09 22.82 -26.21
CA VAL A 810 3.42 23.56 -25.12
C VAL A 810 3.04 22.64 -23.97
N GLY A 811 2.14 21.70 -24.19
CA GLY A 811 1.53 20.83 -23.20
C GLY A 811 2.52 20.07 -22.29
N GLN A 812 3.57 19.47 -22.85
CA GLN A 812 4.58 18.72 -22.09
C GLN A 812 5.36 19.55 -21.05
N TYR A 813 5.28 20.89 -21.11
CA TYR A 813 6.02 21.80 -20.24
C TYR A 813 5.15 22.45 -19.16
N LEU A 814 3.83 22.23 -19.17
CA LEU A 814 2.89 22.92 -18.28
C LEU A 814 2.96 22.46 -16.83
N ASP A 815 3.27 21.17 -16.59
CA ASP A 815 3.37 20.59 -15.25
C ASP A 815 4.71 20.91 -14.53
N LYS A 816 5.56 21.78 -15.09
CA LYS A 816 6.85 22.17 -14.49
C LYS A 816 6.66 23.14 -13.32
N SER A 817 7.41 22.92 -12.24
CA SER A 817 7.37 23.80 -11.07
C SER A 817 7.89 25.21 -11.38
N ALA A 818 7.54 26.18 -10.53
CA ALA A 818 8.03 27.56 -10.67
C ALA A 818 9.57 27.63 -10.65
N GLU A 819 10.21 26.82 -9.80
CA GLU A 819 11.66 26.68 -9.69
C GLU A 819 12.28 26.11 -10.97
N GLN A 820 11.70 25.04 -11.54
CA GLN A 820 12.15 24.48 -12.82
C GLN A 820 12.01 25.49 -13.97
N TRP A 821 10.97 26.31 -13.96
CA TRP A 821 10.82 27.41 -14.92
C TRP A 821 11.85 28.51 -14.73
N GLU A 822 12.27 28.80 -13.50
CA GLU A 822 13.32 29.77 -13.22
C GLU A 822 14.71 29.25 -13.63
N GLU A 823 15.01 27.97 -13.35
CA GLU A 823 16.20 27.30 -13.89
C GLU A 823 16.24 27.36 -15.42
N VAL A 824 15.12 27.10 -16.10
CA VAL A 824 15.03 27.15 -17.57
C VAL A 824 15.29 28.55 -18.11
N LYS A 825 14.76 29.61 -17.48
CA LYS A 825 15.06 31.01 -17.85
C LYS A 825 16.55 31.30 -17.65
N GLN A 826 17.08 31.01 -16.46
CA GLN A 826 18.47 31.28 -16.09
C GLN A 826 19.44 30.51 -17.01
N GLN A 827 19.14 29.27 -17.39
CA GLN A 827 19.90 28.50 -18.36
C GLN A 827 19.85 29.12 -19.76
N ARG A 828 18.68 29.55 -20.24
CA ARG A 828 18.53 30.21 -21.56
C ARG A 828 19.31 31.53 -21.65
N GLU A 829 19.30 32.33 -20.58
CA GLU A 829 20.02 33.61 -20.52
C GLU A 829 21.53 33.43 -20.41
N ASN A 830 22.00 32.55 -19.52
CA ASN A 830 23.43 32.45 -19.19
C ASN A 830 24.20 31.43 -20.06
N SER A 831 23.52 30.44 -20.66
CA SER A 831 24.18 29.33 -21.36
C SER A 831 23.88 29.31 -22.86
N LEU A 832 24.81 29.85 -23.66
CA LEU A 832 24.76 29.81 -25.14
C LEU A 832 24.54 28.39 -25.71
N ASN A 833 25.07 27.36 -25.04
CA ASN A 833 24.90 25.95 -25.43
C ASN A 833 23.45 25.44 -25.27
N HIS A 834 22.62 26.12 -24.47
CA HIS A 834 21.22 25.77 -24.23
C HIS A 834 20.24 26.63 -25.07
N SER A 835 20.67 27.80 -25.54
CA SER A 835 19.86 28.70 -26.37
C SER A 835 20.17 28.61 -27.88
N LEU A 836 21.44 28.49 -28.29
CA LEU A 836 21.83 28.47 -29.71
C LEU A 836 22.12 27.04 -30.20
N ARG A 837 21.17 26.47 -30.96
CA ARG A 837 21.25 25.10 -31.51
C ARG A 837 21.59 24.01 -30.46
N PRO A 838 20.84 23.93 -29.35
CA PRO A 838 21.11 22.98 -28.27
C PRO A 838 20.94 21.52 -28.71
N THR A 839 21.57 20.59 -27.98
CA THR A 839 21.50 19.13 -28.24
C THR A 839 20.11 18.54 -27.99
N ARG A 840 19.27 19.23 -27.20
CA ARG A 840 17.85 18.94 -26.95
C ARG A 840 17.11 20.28 -26.88
N PRO A 841 15.82 20.37 -27.29
CA PRO A 841 15.06 21.60 -27.14
C PRO A 841 14.93 22.01 -25.67
N VAL A 842 15.12 23.30 -25.38
CA VAL A 842 14.88 23.92 -24.08
C VAL A 842 13.71 24.89 -24.25
N PRO A 843 12.58 24.70 -23.54
CA PRO A 843 11.35 25.47 -23.78
C PRO A 843 11.53 26.97 -23.51
N ASN A 844 10.73 27.81 -24.18
CA ASN A 844 10.62 29.23 -23.85
C ASN A 844 9.31 29.47 -23.10
N PHE A 845 9.39 30.11 -21.94
CA PHE A 845 8.21 30.53 -21.18
C PHE A 845 7.30 31.45 -22.03
N GLU A 846 7.88 32.34 -22.84
CA GLU A 846 7.16 33.26 -23.74
C GLU A 846 6.78 32.66 -25.11
N GLU A 847 6.99 31.36 -25.33
CA GLU A 847 6.39 30.60 -26.45
C GLU A 847 5.30 29.64 -25.95
N VAL A 848 5.49 29.05 -24.76
CA VAL A 848 4.51 28.17 -24.09
C VAL A 848 3.30 28.95 -23.58
N PHE A 849 3.50 30.15 -22.99
CA PHE A 849 2.44 30.92 -22.37
C PHE A 849 2.14 32.26 -23.06
N GLU A 850 0.89 32.69 -22.97
CA GLU A 850 0.40 34.04 -23.27
C GLU A 850 -0.02 34.72 -21.94
N ARG A 851 0.34 35.99 -21.76
CA ARG A 851 0.06 36.77 -20.54
C ARG A 851 -1.21 37.61 -20.72
N ASN A 852 -1.98 37.82 -19.66
CA ASN A 852 -3.14 38.73 -19.61
C ASN A 852 -4.19 38.48 -20.70
N VAL A 853 -4.58 37.22 -20.91
CA VAL A 853 -5.57 36.81 -21.92
C VAL A 853 -6.99 37.05 -21.40
N THR A 854 -7.91 37.50 -22.25
CA THR A 854 -9.34 37.63 -21.91
C THR A 854 -10.21 36.86 -22.92
N ILE A 855 -11.03 35.92 -22.47
CA ILE A 855 -11.91 35.08 -23.31
C ILE A 855 -13.27 34.95 -22.62
N ALA A 856 -14.37 35.24 -23.34
CA ALA A 856 -15.75 35.01 -22.90
C ALA A 856 -16.11 35.51 -21.47
N GLY A 857 -15.53 36.66 -21.08
CA GLY A 857 -15.69 37.30 -19.77
C GLY A 857 -14.62 36.93 -18.73
N HIS A 858 -13.89 35.84 -18.93
CA HIS A 858 -12.84 35.36 -18.02
C HIS A 858 -11.49 36.04 -18.34
N THR A 859 -10.77 36.46 -17.30
CA THR A 859 -9.40 37.01 -17.40
C THR A 859 -8.39 36.00 -16.86
N PHE A 860 -7.32 35.77 -17.63
CA PHE A 860 -6.26 34.82 -17.32
C PHE A 860 -4.92 35.56 -17.24
N PRO A 861 -4.30 35.68 -16.05
CA PRO A 861 -2.98 36.29 -15.90
C PRO A 861 -1.92 35.57 -16.76
N LEU A 862 -2.05 34.25 -16.88
CA LEU A 862 -1.23 33.36 -17.70
C LEU A 862 -2.11 32.26 -18.30
N ARG A 863 -1.99 31.99 -19.61
CA ARG A 863 -2.71 30.91 -20.32
C ARG A 863 -1.78 30.23 -21.33
N PRO A 864 -1.82 28.89 -21.52
CA PRO A 864 -1.02 28.23 -22.55
C PRO A 864 -1.42 28.63 -23.99
N ARG A 865 -0.47 28.54 -24.93
CA ARG A 865 -0.67 28.85 -26.36
C ARG A 865 -1.14 27.64 -27.16
N TRP A 866 -2.44 27.44 -27.19
CA TRP A 866 -3.09 26.41 -28.03
C TRP A 866 -3.30 26.90 -29.48
N SER A 867 -3.22 25.98 -30.43
CA SER A 867 -3.51 26.20 -31.85
C SER A 867 -4.42 25.08 -32.38
N PRO A 868 -5.75 25.28 -32.43
CA PRO A 868 -6.49 26.54 -32.28
C PRO A 868 -6.58 27.11 -30.85
N ARG A 869 -6.88 28.40 -30.73
CA ARG A 869 -6.87 29.15 -29.47
C ARG A 869 -8.16 29.01 -28.67
N THR A 870 -9.31 28.94 -29.34
CA THR A 870 -10.66 28.81 -28.76
C THR A 870 -11.42 27.59 -29.28
N VAL A 871 -12.53 27.23 -28.62
CA VAL A 871 -13.36 26.05 -28.99
C VAL A 871 -14.09 26.26 -30.33
N GLU A 872 -14.49 27.50 -30.62
CA GLU A 872 -15.15 27.91 -31.87
C GLU A 872 -14.23 27.79 -33.09
N GLU A 873 -12.91 27.92 -32.91
CA GLU A 873 -11.91 27.77 -33.97
C GLU A 873 -11.65 26.30 -34.39
N VAL A 874 -12.01 25.32 -33.57
CA VAL A 874 -11.77 23.89 -33.86
C VAL A 874 -12.73 23.41 -34.95
N THR A 875 -12.21 23.02 -36.12
CA THR A 875 -13.07 22.66 -37.25
C THR A 875 -13.68 21.27 -37.11
N ALA A 876 -14.93 21.09 -37.56
CA ALA A 876 -15.60 19.79 -37.55
C ALA A 876 -14.79 18.70 -38.31
N GLN A 877 -14.11 19.08 -39.39
CA GLN A 877 -13.25 18.18 -40.18
C GLN A 877 -11.98 17.71 -39.43
N GLU A 878 -11.59 18.35 -38.32
CA GLU A 878 -10.50 17.84 -37.46
C GLU A 878 -11.02 16.83 -36.45
N VAL A 879 -12.26 17.02 -35.97
CA VAL A 879 -12.95 16.09 -35.08
C VAL A 879 -13.35 14.81 -35.82
N GLU A 880 -13.94 14.91 -37.02
CA GLU A 880 -14.28 13.75 -37.86
C GLU A 880 -13.07 12.85 -38.15
N LYS A 881 -11.86 13.42 -38.25
CA LYS A 881 -10.61 12.66 -38.47
C LYS A 881 -10.18 11.85 -37.26
N SER A 882 -10.49 12.26 -36.03
CA SER A 882 -10.11 11.48 -34.84
C SER A 882 -10.97 10.21 -34.70
N LEU A 883 -12.21 10.23 -35.20
CA LEU A 883 -13.12 9.09 -35.20
C LEU A 883 -12.70 7.97 -36.18
N LEU A 884 -12.16 8.30 -37.36
CA LEU A 884 -11.74 7.32 -38.39
C LEU A 884 -10.81 6.23 -37.83
N PRO A 885 -10.84 4.98 -38.30
CA PRO A 885 -9.85 3.96 -37.91
C PRO A 885 -8.42 4.38 -38.31
N LEU A 886 -7.40 3.79 -37.67
CA LEU A 886 -6.00 4.05 -38.00
C LEU A 886 -5.61 3.43 -39.34
N ASP A 887 -5.01 4.23 -40.21
CA ASP A 887 -4.57 3.84 -41.56
C ASP A 887 -3.07 4.12 -41.73
N PHE A 888 -2.27 3.06 -41.94
CA PHE A 888 -0.82 3.17 -42.11
C PHE A 888 -0.42 3.98 -43.36
N THR A 889 -1.24 3.98 -44.42
CA THR A 889 -0.93 4.71 -45.66
C THR A 889 -1.08 6.22 -45.49
N ARG A 890 -2.06 6.67 -44.70
CA ARG A 890 -2.33 8.09 -44.42
C ARG A 890 -1.48 8.62 -43.28
N GLU A 891 -1.40 7.85 -42.19
CA GLU A 891 -0.91 8.33 -40.91
C GLU A 891 0.38 7.63 -40.45
N ARG A 892 0.81 6.52 -41.08
CA ARG A 892 1.88 5.66 -40.58
C ARG A 892 1.67 5.27 -39.11
N LEU A 893 0.44 4.87 -38.79
CA LEU A 893 0.03 4.33 -37.50
C LEU A 893 -0.62 2.97 -37.73
N ILE A 894 -0.48 2.09 -36.73
CA ILE A 894 -0.99 0.71 -36.77
C ILE A 894 -1.94 0.55 -35.58
N PRO A 895 -3.12 -0.08 -35.76
CA PRO A 895 -4.00 -0.45 -34.65
C PRO A 895 -3.27 -1.10 -33.46
N PHE A 896 -3.86 -0.99 -32.28
CA PHE A 896 -3.32 -1.55 -31.05
C PHE A 896 -4.32 -2.52 -30.44
N ASP A 897 -3.93 -3.79 -30.36
CA ASP A 897 -4.60 -4.80 -29.55
C ASP A 897 -3.74 -5.00 -28.27
N PRO A 898 -4.21 -4.56 -27.09
CA PRO A 898 -3.46 -4.71 -25.84
C PRO A 898 -3.24 -6.17 -25.43
N ALA A 899 -4.17 -7.07 -25.76
CA ALA A 899 -4.13 -8.47 -25.34
C ALA A 899 -3.15 -9.28 -26.21
N VAL A 900 -3.20 -9.11 -27.53
CA VAL A 900 -2.24 -9.72 -28.45
C VAL A 900 -0.84 -9.13 -28.20
N TYR A 901 -0.70 -7.82 -28.00
CA TYR A 901 0.61 -7.23 -27.68
C TYR A 901 1.18 -7.74 -26.35
N CYS A 902 0.37 -7.78 -25.28
CA CYS A 902 0.81 -8.23 -23.96
C CYS A 902 1.16 -9.74 -23.90
N SER A 903 0.55 -10.56 -24.77
CA SER A 903 0.77 -12.02 -24.79
C SER A 903 1.78 -12.48 -25.86
N LYS A 904 1.94 -11.74 -26.97
CA LYS A 904 2.77 -12.11 -28.12
C LYS A 904 3.89 -11.13 -28.47
N GLY A 905 3.92 -9.92 -27.90
CA GLY A 905 4.91 -8.89 -28.27
C GLY A 905 6.36 -9.39 -28.24
N ASP A 906 6.79 -9.97 -27.12
CA ASP A 906 8.13 -10.56 -26.95
C ASP A 906 8.23 -12.00 -27.52
N ARG A 907 7.32 -12.41 -28.43
CA ARG A 907 7.25 -13.74 -29.06
C ARG A 907 7.16 -13.71 -30.59
N ILE A 908 6.86 -12.56 -31.20
CA ILE A 908 6.68 -12.42 -32.65
C ILE A 908 7.88 -12.95 -33.43
N ASP A 909 9.12 -12.59 -33.04
CA ASP A 909 10.32 -13.02 -33.76
C ASP A 909 10.43 -14.56 -33.85
N GLY A 910 10.22 -15.26 -32.74
CA GLY A 910 10.23 -16.73 -32.72
C GLY A 910 9.06 -17.35 -33.51
N MET A 911 7.88 -16.72 -33.49
CA MET A 911 6.74 -17.14 -34.31
C MET A 911 6.97 -16.89 -35.81
N LEU A 912 7.80 -15.91 -36.18
CA LEU A 912 8.23 -15.68 -37.56
C LEU A 912 9.29 -16.70 -37.98
N ASP A 913 10.22 -17.07 -37.11
CA ASP A 913 11.18 -18.16 -37.35
C ASP A 913 10.46 -19.52 -37.51
N ASP A 914 9.46 -19.82 -36.68
CA ASP A 914 8.67 -21.06 -36.72
C ASP A 914 7.91 -21.26 -38.06
N ILE A 915 7.52 -20.17 -38.75
CA ILE A 915 6.89 -20.23 -40.08
C ILE A 915 7.90 -20.16 -41.24
N GLY A 916 9.20 -20.03 -40.97
CA GLY A 916 10.26 -19.94 -41.97
C GLY A 916 10.56 -18.51 -42.48
N GLY A 917 10.18 -17.49 -41.73
CA GLY A 917 10.36 -16.07 -42.07
C GLY A 917 9.18 -15.46 -42.83
N TYR A 918 9.34 -14.22 -43.31
CA TYR A 918 8.32 -13.50 -44.06
C TYR A 918 8.55 -13.59 -45.59
N GLU A 919 7.50 -13.89 -46.34
CA GLU A 919 7.53 -13.86 -47.81
C GLU A 919 7.24 -12.43 -48.33
N VAL A 920 8.22 -11.81 -48.99
CA VAL A 920 8.07 -10.47 -49.58
C VAL A 920 7.36 -10.57 -50.94
N VAL A 921 6.03 -10.67 -50.90
CA VAL A 921 5.19 -10.68 -52.10
C VAL A 921 5.04 -9.27 -52.68
N PRO A 922 5.57 -8.97 -53.89
CA PRO A 922 5.44 -7.65 -54.49
C PRO A 922 3.98 -7.38 -54.90
N GLN A 923 3.55 -6.12 -54.81
CA GLN A 923 2.20 -5.66 -55.17
C GLN A 923 1.05 -6.31 -54.38
N LEU A 924 1.33 -6.91 -53.22
CA LEU A 924 0.30 -7.40 -52.31
C LEU A 924 -0.52 -6.21 -51.77
N GLY A 925 -1.83 -6.20 -52.07
CA GLY A 925 -2.72 -5.09 -51.73
C GLY A 925 -2.77 -3.94 -52.73
N GLU A 926 -1.92 -3.94 -53.77
CA GLU A 926 -2.07 -3.00 -54.90
C GLU A 926 -3.26 -3.38 -55.78
N VAL A 927 -3.94 -2.39 -56.35
CA VAL A 927 -5.09 -2.56 -57.23
C VAL A 927 -4.74 -2.09 -58.64
N LYS A 928 -5.08 -2.90 -59.65
CA LYS A 928 -4.88 -2.60 -61.07
C LYS A 928 -5.87 -1.53 -61.54
N ALA A 929 -5.61 -0.95 -62.71
CA ALA A 929 -6.44 0.12 -63.29
C ALA A 929 -7.90 -0.30 -63.64
N ASP A 930 -8.21 -1.60 -63.59
CA ASP A 930 -9.55 -2.17 -63.77
C ASP A 930 -10.29 -2.44 -62.44
N GLY A 931 -9.68 -2.12 -61.30
CA GLY A 931 -10.21 -2.39 -59.96
C GLY A 931 -9.93 -3.79 -59.42
N THR A 932 -9.23 -4.65 -60.17
CA THR A 932 -8.85 -6.00 -59.68
C THR A 932 -7.56 -5.94 -58.85
N PRO A 933 -7.39 -6.79 -57.82
CA PRO A 933 -6.14 -6.82 -57.05
C PRO A 933 -4.96 -7.28 -57.95
N SER A 934 -3.75 -6.73 -57.73
CA SER A 934 -2.59 -7.10 -58.55
C SER A 934 -2.20 -8.56 -58.33
N VAL A 935 -2.04 -8.92 -57.05
CA VAL A 935 -1.92 -10.28 -56.53
C VAL A 935 -3.19 -10.64 -55.75
N ALA A 936 -3.74 -11.84 -55.95
CA ALA A 936 -4.95 -12.28 -55.26
C ALA A 936 -4.68 -12.47 -53.74
N PRO A 937 -5.49 -11.88 -52.84
CA PRO A 937 -5.31 -12.04 -51.40
C PRO A 937 -5.70 -13.45 -50.94
N LEU A 938 -4.99 -13.98 -49.96
CA LEU A 938 -5.31 -15.25 -49.30
C LEU A 938 -6.74 -15.22 -48.75
N GLN A 939 -7.45 -16.34 -48.89
CA GLN A 939 -8.83 -16.52 -48.40
C GLN A 939 -8.83 -17.53 -47.27
N ASP A 940 -9.53 -17.22 -46.19
CA ASP A 940 -9.73 -18.15 -45.08
C ASP A 940 -10.67 -19.30 -45.50
N ARG A 941 -10.53 -20.44 -44.83
CA ARG A 941 -11.41 -21.63 -44.92
C ARG A 941 -12.10 -21.96 -43.60
N ALA A 942 -11.83 -21.19 -42.54
CA ALA A 942 -12.50 -21.32 -41.26
C ALA A 942 -14.02 -21.19 -41.41
N HIS A 943 -14.73 -22.11 -40.78
CA HIS A 943 -16.17 -22.13 -40.65
C HIS A 943 -16.51 -22.90 -39.36
N VAL A 944 -17.66 -22.62 -38.74
CA VAL A 944 -18.08 -23.35 -37.54
C VAL A 944 -18.58 -24.74 -37.96
N PRO A 945 -17.95 -25.84 -37.51
CA PRO A 945 -18.40 -27.18 -37.85
C PRO A 945 -19.60 -27.57 -36.98
N LEU A 946 -20.62 -28.18 -37.58
CA LEU A 946 -21.81 -28.68 -36.87
C LEU A 946 -21.51 -30.02 -36.18
N VAL A 947 -20.80 -29.97 -35.05
CA VAL A 947 -20.33 -31.15 -34.30
C VAL A 947 -20.90 -31.14 -32.89
N ASN A 948 -21.71 -32.14 -32.56
CA ASN A 948 -22.20 -32.40 -31.19
C ASN A 948 -21.52 -33.66 -30.62
N PHE A 949 -20.75 -33.50 -29.53
CA PHE A 949 -20.07 -34.63 -28.89
C PHE A 949 -21.04 -35.60 -28.19
N TYR A 950 -22.17 -35.13 -27.67
CA TYR A 950 -23.15 -35.98 -26.98
C TYR A 950 -23.82 -37.02 -27.91
N GLU A 951 -23.86 -36.75 -29.22
CA GLU A 951 -24.34 -37.71 -30.23
C GLU A 951 -23.27 -38.74 -30.62
N MET A 952 -21.99 -38.43 -30.41
CA MET A 952 -20.87 -39.36 -30.62
C MET A 952 -20.70 -40.30 -29.44
N ALA A 953 -20.71 -39.76 -28.22
CA ALA A 953 -20.59 -40.49 -26.96
C ALA A 953 -21.96 -40.66 -26.28
N ARG A 954 -22.90 -41.28 -27.02
CA ARG A 954 -24.29 -41.53 -26.59
C ARG A 954 -24.42 -42.76 -25.69
N HIS A 955 -25.59 -42.94 -25.08
CA HIS A 955 -25.85 -44.01 -24.12
C HIS A 955 -25.71 -45.41 -24.76
N PRO A 956 -24.93 -46.37 -24.19
CA PRO A 956 -24.47 -47.58 -24.90
C PRO A 956 -25.53 -48.56 -25.41
N TRP A 957 -26.78 -48.51 -24.91
CA TRP A 957 -27.88 -49.36 -25.37
C TRP A 957 -29.22 -48.63 -25.55
N GLU A 958 -29.37 -47.42 -24.99
CA GLU A 958 -30.54 -46.55 -25.20
C GLU A 958 -30.34 -45.54 -26.34
N ASP A 959 -29.13 -45.45 -26.92
CA ASP A 959 -28.71 -44.52 -27.98
C ASP A 959 -28.97 -43.01 -27.68
N THR A 960 -29.36 -42.69 -26.45
CA THR A 960 -29.72 -41.34 -26.01
C THR A 960 -28.48 -40.45 -25.94
N PRO A 961 -28.45 -39.25 -26.58
CA PRO A 961 -27.30 -38.37 -26.58
C PRO A 961 -27.19 -37.61 -25.24
N SER A 962 -26.62 -38.27 -24.23
CA SER A 962 -26.50 -37.73 -22.87
C SER A 962 -25.28 -38.31 -22.15
N SER A 963 -24.65 -37.51 -21.30
CA SER A 963 -23.60 -37.95 -20.37
C SER A 963 -24.15 -38.62 -19.09
N TYR A 964 -25.47 -38.76 -18.95
CA TYR A 964 -26.08 -39.40 -17.79
C TYR A 964 -25.87 -40.93 -17.81
N ARG A 965 -25.01 -41.43 -16.92
CA ARG A 965 -24.75 -42.87 -16.73
C ARG A 965 -25.93 -43.54 -16.01
N ALA A 966 -26.94 -43.96 -16.76
CA ALA A 966 -28.05 -44.76 -16.23
C ALA A 966 -27.72 -46.26 -16.20
N ASN A 967 -27.84 -46.90 -15.04
CA ASN A 967 -27.79 -48.36 -14.90
C ASN A 967 -29.17 -48.96 -15.21
N GLY A 968 -29.46 -49.12 -16.49
CA GLY A 968 -30.67 -49.78 -17.00
C GLY A 968 -30.77 -51.26 -16.60
N TYR A 969 -31.99 -51.74 -16.42
CA TYR A 969 -32.26 -53.15 -16.17
C TYR A 969 -32.17 -53.96 -17.47
N THR A 970 -31.66 -55.19 -17.40
CA THR A 970 -31.66 -56.13 -18.54
C THR A 970 -33.06 -56.27 -19.11
N GLU A 971 -33.22 -56.08 -20.43
CA GLU A 971 -34.52 -55.99 -21.10
C GLU A 971 -35.44 -57.17 -20.78
N SER A 972 -34.91 -58.40 -20.85
CA SER A 972 -35.64 -59.64 -20.54
C SER A 972 -36.09 -59.72 -19.08
N SER A 973 -35.22 -59.37 -18.13
CA SER A 973 -35.55 -59.33 -16.69
C SER A 973 -36.65 -58.31 -16.40
N MET A 974 -36.57 -57.13 -17.01
CA MET A 974 -37.57 -56.07 -16.88
C MET A 974 -38.90 -56.44 -17.56
N ALA A 975 -38.87 -57.12 -18.71
CA ALA A 975 -40.06 -57.64 -19.38
C ALA A 975 -40.76 -58.71 -18.54
N TYR A 976 -40.02 -59.68 -18.00
CA TYR A 976 -40.55 -60.74 -17.14
C TYR A 976 -41.16 -60.19 -15.85
N PHE A 977 -40.44 -59.28 -15.17
CA PHE A 977 -40.94 -58.59 -13.98
C PHE A 977 -42.22 -57.81 -14.28
N LYS A 978 -42.28 -57.06 -15.39
CA LYS A 978 -43.50 -56.34 -15.82
C LYS A 978 -44.67 -57.25 -16.18
N GLN A 979 -44.42 -58.47 -16.65
CA GLN A 979 -45.47 -59.47 -16.87
C GLN A 979 -45.99 -60.00 -15.53
N GLN A 980 -45.12 -60.52 -14.66
CA GLN A 980 -45.51 -61.03 -13.34
C GLN A 980 -46.24 -59.97 -12.51
N TYR A 981 -45.75 -58.72 -12.51
CA TYR A 981 -46.39 -57.60 -11.83
C TYR A 981 -47.83 -57.39 -12.31
N LYS A 982 -48.08 -57.38 -13.63
CA LYS A 982 -49.43 -57.21 -14.19
C LYS A 982 -50.36 -58.40 -13.93
N GLU A 983 -49.82 -59.62 -13.96
CA GLU A 983 -50.59 -60.82 -13.63
C GLU A 983 -51.00 -60.83 -12.15
N ALA A 984 -50.07 -60.46 -11.24
CA ALA A 984 -50.35 -60.31 -9.82
C ALA A 984 -51.29 -59.12 -9.52
N GLU A 985 -51.09 -57.96 -10.15
CA GLU A 985 -51.97 -56.79 -10.04
C GLU A 985 -53.41 -57.16 -10.44
N LYS A 986 -53.58 -57.84 -11.58
CA LYS A 986 -54.90 -58.28 -12.05
C LYS A 986 -55.51 -59.33 -11.11
N ALA A 987 -54.73 -60.32 -10.67
CA ALA A 987 -55.22 -61.36 -9.76
C ALA A 987 -55.64 -60.79 -8.38
N LEU A 988 -54.94 -59.76 -7.90
CA LEU A 988 -55.28 -59.03 -6.68
C LEU A 988 -56.56 -58.21 -6.86
N TYR A 989 -56.63 -57.36 -7.88
CA TYR A 989 -57.72 -56.39 -8.03
C TYR A 989 -58.97 -56.90 -8.76
N ASP A 990 -58.93 -58.03 -9.47
CA ASP A 990 -60.10 -58.59 -10.15
C ASP A 990 -60.12 -60.13 -10.13
N GLU A 991 -60.16 -60.69 -8.91
CA GLU A 991 -60.30 -62.13 -8.60
C GLU A 991 -61.41 -62.87 -9.37
N GLY A 992 -62.40 -62.15 -9.88
CA GLY A 992 -63.59 -62.69 -10.54
C GLY A 992 -63.64 -62.46 -12.05
N ASP A 993 -62.60 -61.88 -12.65
CA ASP A 993 -62.53 -61.50 -14.08
C ASP A 993 -63.76 -60.68 -14.55
N ARG A 994 -64.17 -59.70 -13.72
CA ARG A 994 -65.38 -58.88 -13.89
C ARG A 994 -65.16 -57.60 -14.68
N GLY A 995 -63.90 -57.23 -14.94
CA GLY A 995 -63.50 -56.02 -15.67
C GLY A 995 -63.48 -54.74 -14.82
N ALA A 996 -63.42 -54.83 -13.49
CA ALA A 996 -63.44 -53.66 -12.60
C ALA A 996 -62.61 -53.88 -11.32
N TYR A 997 -61.78 -52.89 -10.97
CA TYR A 997 -60.90 -52.93 -9.80
C TYR A 997 -61.69 -53.02 -8.48
N ASN A 998 -61.50 -54.12 -7.76
CA ASN A 998 -61.94 -54.35 -6.39
C ASN A 998 -60.84 -53.96 -5.40
N TYR A 999 -60.98 -52.83 -4.72
CA TYR A 999 -60.03 -52.37 -3.68
C TYR A 999 -60.17 -53.11 -2.34
N TRP A 1000 -61.10 -54.07 -2.23
CA TRP A 1000 -61.28 -54.93 -1.04
C TRP A 1000 -61.15 -56.41 -1.43
N PRO A 1001 -59.95 -56.88 -1.83
CA PRO A 1001 -59.70 -58.26 -2.22
C PRO A 1001 -59.89 -59.24 -1.06
N SER A 1002 -60.14 -60.50 -1.39
CA SER A 1002 -60.08 -61.60 -0.42
C SER A 1002 -58.66 -61.78 0.10
N LYS A 1003 -58.51 -62.21 1.37
CA LYS A 1003 -57.19 -62.52 1.94
C LYS A 1003 -56.43 -63.57 1.10
N SER A 1004 -57.15 -64.49 0.46
CA SER A 1004 -56.61 -65.48 -0.48
C SER A 1004 -56.00 -64.89 -1.77
N ALA A 1005 -56.37 -63.68 -2.17
CA ALA A 1005 -55.79 -62.97 -3.30
C ALA A 1005 -54.64 -62.03 -2.89
N VAL A 1006 -54.67 -61.52 -1.65
CA VAL A 1006 -53.56 -60.73 -1.05
C VAL A 1006 -52.36 -61.64 -0.73
N ASP A 1007 -52.60 -62.74 -0.02
CA ASP A 1007 -51.56 -63.71 0.37
C ASP A 1007 -51.29 -64.75 -0.74
N GLY A 1008 -51.95 -64.62 -1.90
CA GLY A 1008 -51.99 -65.61 -2.96
C GLY A 1008 -50.74 -65.63 -3.84
N THR A 1009 -49.85 -66.60 -3.63
CA THR A 1009 -48.73 -66.82 -4.56
C THR A 1009 -49.19 -67.48 -5.85
N THR A 1010 -49.01 -66.80 -6.98
CA THR A 1010 -49.16 -67.39 -8.32
C THR A 1010 -48.10 -68.47 -8.54
N GLU A 1011 -48.46 -69.73 -8.38
CA GLU A 1011 -47.52 -70.84 -8.61
C GLU A 1011 -47.12 -70.85 -10.10
N PRO A 1012 -45.84 -70.61 -10.45
CA PRO A 1012 -45.46 -70.39 -11.84
C PRO A 1012 -45.62 -71.67 -12.66
N SER A 1013 -46.63 -71.68 -13.54
CA SER A 1013 -46.86 -72.75 -14.52
C SER A 1013 -45.62 -72.99 -15.40
N GLU A 1014 -44.83 -71.94 -15.63
CA GLU A 1014 -43.52 -71.96 -16.27
C GLU A 1014 -42.49 -72.83 -15.54
N ARG A 1015 -42.53 -72.95 -14.20
CA ARG A 1015 -41.61 -73.81 -13.44
C ARG A 1015 -41.92 -75.28 -13.65
N LYS A 1016 -43.20 -75.61 -13.89
CA LYS A 1016 -43.64 -76.93 -14.35
C LYS A 1016 -43.22 -77.17 -15.81
N LEU A 1017 -43.35 -76.17 -16.68
CA LEU A 1017 -42.95 -76.24 -18.09
C LEU A 1017 -41.42 -76.35 -18.28
N LEU A 1018 -40.63 -75.69 -17.43
CA LEU A 1018 -39.17 -75.81 -17.36
C LEU A 1018 -38.76 -77.19 -16.82
N LYS A 1019 -39.48 -77.71 -15.82
CA LYS A 1019 -39.27 -79.09 -15.38
C LYS A 1019 -39.53 -80.09 -16.52
N GLU A 1020 -40.70 -79.98 -17.17
CA GLU A 1020 -41.14 -80.84 -18.26
C GLU A 1020 -40.17 -80.83 -19.46
N ARG A 1021 -39.73 -79.64 -19.89
CA ARG A 1021 -38.86 -79.49 -21.07
C ARG A 1021 -37.37 -79.67 -20.82
N TYR A 1022 -36.87 -79.33 -19.63
CA TYR A 1022 -35.43 -79.31 -19.36
C TYR A 1022 -35.02 -80.35 -18.31
N LEU A 1023 -35.61 -80.31 -17.11
CA LEU A 1023 -35.16 -81.19 -16.01
C LEU A 1023 -35.51 -82.66 -16.22
N ASP A 1024 -36.70 -82.95 -16.74
CA ASP A 1024 -37.15 -84.33 -16.96
C ASP A 1024 -36.50 -84.95 -18.22
N GLU A 1025 -36.15 -84.16 -19.26
CA GLU A 1025 -35.28 -84.59 -20.37
C GLU A 1025 -33.82 -84.84 -19.89
N MET A 1026 -33.28 -83.98 -19.02
CA MET A 1026 -31.96 -84.20 -18.41
C MET A 1026 -31.94 -85.50 -17.59
N LYS A 1027 -32.98 -85.75 -16.78
CA LYS A 1027 -33.13 -87.03 -16.04
C LYS A 1027 -33.29 -88.24 -16.97
N ARG A 1028 -33.96 -88.08 -18.11
CA ARG A 1028 -34.08 -89.15 -19.12
C ARG A 1028 -32.71 -89.56 -19.67
N LYS A 1029 -31.78 -88.61 -19.83
CA LYS A 1029 -30.39 -88.85 -20.24
C LYS A 1029 -29.46 -89.26 -19.10
N GLU A 1030 -29.76 -88.87 -17.86
CA GLU A 1030 -29.01 -89.31 -16.67
C GLU A 1030 -29.02 -90.83 -16.50
N GLY A 1031 -30.06 -91.53 -17.01
CA GLY A 1031 -30.08 -92.99 -17.09
C GLY A 1031 -28.97 -93.63 -17.95
N GLU A 1032 -28.33 -92.86 -18.83
CA GLU A 1032 -27.19 -93.30 -19.66
C GLU A 1032 -25.84 -93.15 -18.94
N VAL A 1033 -25.80 -92.47 -17.78
CA VAL A 1033 -24.58 -92.20 -17.00
C VAL A 1033 -24.19 -93.39 -16.11
N GLU A 1034 -22.89 -93.65 -16.01
CA GLU A 1034 -22.31 -94.76 -15.24
C GLU A 1034 -22.69 -94.70 -13.76
N GLY A 1035 -22.98 -95.88 -13.17
CA GLY A 1035 -23.49 -96.00 -11.80
C GLY A 1035 -22.63 -95.27 -10.78
N TRP A 1036 -21.31 -95.47 -10.80
CA TRP A 1036 -20.39 -94.84 -9.84
C TRP A 1036 -20.43 -93.30 -9.88
N ALA A 1037 -20.65 -92.70 -11.05
CA ALA A 1037 -20.70 -91.24 -11.21
C ALA A 1037 -22.03 -90.66 -10.71
N ARG A 1038 -23.14 -91.39 -10.92
CA ARG A 1038 -24.44 -91.06 -10.32
C ARG A 1038 -24.43 -91.25 -8.80
N ASP A 1039 -23.86 -92.35 -8.30
CA ASP A 1039 -23.79 -92.63 -6.87
C ASP A 1039 -22.86 -91.63 -6.14
N LEU A 1040 -21.76 -91.21 -6.77
CA LEU A 1040 -20.90 -90.15 -6.26
C LEU A 1040 -21.59 -88.78 -6.28
N ARG A 1041 -22.32 -88.45 -7.35
CA ARG A 1041 -23.12 -87.21 -7.43
C ARG A 1041 -24.25 -87.21 -6.40
N ALA A 1042 -24.93 -88.34 -6.17
CA ALA A 1042 -25.95 -88.49 -5.14
C ALA A 1042 -25.34 -88.21 -3.76
N LYS A 1043 -24.23 -88.87 -3.41
CA LYS A 1043 -23.51 -88.61 -2.15
C LYS A 1043 -23.00 -87.18 -2.01
N ALA A 1044 -22.65 -86.51 -3.10
CA ALA A 1044 -22.28 -85.10 -3.09
C ALA A 1044 -23.48 -84.15 -2.86
N MET A 1045 -24.66 -84.48 -3.41
CA MET A 1045 -25.90 -83.75 -3.15
C MET A 1045 -26.45 -84.01 -1.73
N ASP A 1046 -26.32 -85.24 -1.23
CA ASP A 1046 -26.70 -85.66 0.12
C ASP A 1046 -25.64 -85.29 1.19
N GLY A 1047 -24.49 -84.75 0.77
CA GLY A 1047 -23.41 -84.26 1.65
C GLY A 1047 -22.53 -85.35 2.31
N THR A 1048 -22.78 -86.64 2.07
CA THR A 1048 -22.12 -87.76 2.76
C THR A 1048 -20.98 -88.38 1.94
N LEU A 1049 -19.84 -87.69 1.88
CA LEU A 1049 -18.62 -88.14 1.19
C LEU A 1049 -17.58 -88.70 2.19
N ASP A 1050 -17.61 -90.02 2.41
CA ASP A 1050 -16.70 -90.77 3.31
C ASP A 1050 -15.24 -90.86 2.79
N TYR A 1051 -14.58 -89.72 2.60
CA TYR A 1051 -13.15 -89.68 2.28
C TYR A 1051 -12.26 -89.70 3.54
N LYS A 1052 -11.08 -90.31 3.43
CA LYS A 1052 -10.05 -90.25 4.48
C LYS A 1052 -9.27 -88.94 4.36
N THR A 1053 -9.01 -88.31 5.49
CA THR A 1053 -8.14 -87.13 5.55
C THR A 1053 -6.69 -87.53 5.32
N GLU A 1054 -6.11 -87.11 4.20
CA GLU A 1054 -4.67 -87.21 3.98
C GLU A 1054 -3.90 -86.22 4.87
N ILE A 1055 -2.76 -86.64 5.40
CA ILE A 1055 -1.95 -85.86 6.35
C ILE A 1055 -0.60 -85.55 5.72
N ALA A 1056 -0.40 -84.29 5.32
CA ALA A 1056 0.86 -83.81 4.75
C ALA A 1056 2.05 -84.08 5.69
N THR A 1057 3.16 -84.55 5.12
CA THR A 1057 4.40 -84.89 5.83
C THR A 1057 5.11 -83.65 6.36
N GLN A 1058 6.05 -83.79 7.31
CA GLN A 1058 6.75 -82.61 7.85
C GLN A 1058 7.69 -81.92 6.85
N GLU A 1059 8.17 -82.63 5.83
CA GLU A 1059 8.89 -82.00 4.71
C GLU A 1059 7.95 -81.02 3.99
N GLU A 1060 6.79 -81.50 3.52
CA GLU A 1060 5.77 -80.69 2.85
C GLU A 1060 5.18 -79.59 3.76
N LYS A 1061 5.14 -79.81 5.08
CA LYS A 1061 4.35 -79.01 6.02
C LYS A 1061 5.14 -78.00 6.87
N ILE A 1062 6.41 -78.27 7.17
CA ILE A 1062 7.24 -77.45 8.08
C ILE A 1062 8.51 -76.97 7.39
N TYR A 1063 9.11 -77.80 6.52
CA TYR A 1063 10.37 -77.46 5.84
C TYR A 1063 10.20 -76.94 4.40
N ASP A 1064 9.02 -77.09 3.79
CA ASP A 1064 8.69 -76.48 2.50
C ASP A 1064 8.76 -74.95 2.56
N ASP A 1065 9.48 -74.34 1.62
CA ASP A 1065 9.75 -72.89 1.54
C ASP A 1065 8.48 -72.02 1.59
N HIS A 1066 7.33 -72.54 1.19
CA HIS A 1066 6.11 -71.75 0.99
C HIS A 1066 4.89 -72.30 1.72
N TYR A 1067 4.69 -73.61 1.77
CA TYR A 1067 3.46 -74.23 2.29
C TYR A 1067 3.38 -74.19 3.83
N TYR A 1068 4.52 -74.08 4.53
CA TYR A 1068 4.54 -73.94 6.00
C TYR A 1068 3.71 -72.76 6.53
N ARG A 1069 3.56 -71.68 5.74
CA ARG A 1069 2.81 -70.47 6.12
C ARG A 1069 1.34 -70.71 6.45
N TRP A 1070 0.77 -71.81 5.96
CA TRP A 1070 -0.63 -72.20 6.19
C TRP A 1070 -0.83 -72.99 7.50
N PHE A 1071 0.26 -73.33 8.20
CA PHE A 1071 0.25 -74.19 9.39
C PHE A 1071 0.96 -73.59 10.61
N ILE A 1072 1.60 -72.43 10.47
CA ILE A 1072 2.05 -71.61 11.60
C ILE A 1072 0.86 -70.91 12.26
N GLN A 1073 0.90 -70.76 13.58
CA GLN A 1073 -0.11 -70.00 14.31
C GLN A 1073 0.25 -68.49 14.26
N PRO A 1074 -0.58 -67.61 13.69
CA PRO A 1074 -0.30 -66.17 13.68
C PRO A 1074 -0.09 -65.63 15.09
N GLY A 1075 0.94 -64.77 15.26
CA GLY A 1075 1.38 -64.27 16.56
C GLY A 1075 2.45 -65.13 17.25
N GLN A 1076 2.64 -66.40 16.87
CA GLN A 1076 3.81 -67.18 17.26
C GLN A 1076 4.84 -67.23 16.13
N ASN A 1077 5.90 -66.43 16.23
CA ASN A 1077 7.13 -66.70 15.49
C ASN A 1077 7.96 -67.71 16.31
N PRO A 1078 8.16 -68.96 15.84
CA PRO A 1078 8.76 -70.02 16.65
C PRO A 1078 10.26 -69.84 16.91
N ASN A 1079 10.96 -68.99 16.17
CA ASN A 1079 12.31 -68.53 16.53
C ASN A 1079 12.55 -67.09 16.03
N PRO A 1080 12.14 -66.06 16.78
CA PRO A 1080 12.10 -64.67 16.29
C PRO A 1080 13.47 -64.03 16.06
N SER A 1081 14.56 -64.63 16.56
CA SER A 1081 15.92 -64.19 16.25
C SER A 1081 16.41 -64.66 14.87
N GLY A 1082 15.76 -65.67 14.26
CA GLY A 1082 16.28 -66.42 13.11
C GLY A 1082 17.55 -67.25 13.39
N LEU A 1083 18.19 -67.07 14.55
CA LEU A 1083 19.47 -67.66 14.91
C LEU A 1083 19.28 -68.83 15.89
N LEU A 1084 19.85 -69.99 15.56
CA LEU A 1084 19.93 -71.13 16.47
C LEU A 1084 21.14 -70.95 17.40
N PHE A 1085 20.95 -70.21 18.51
CA PHE A 1085 21.97 -70.05 19.56
C PHE A 1085 22.53 -71.40 20.00
N GLY A 1086 23.84 -71.58 19.81
CA GLY A 1086 24.39 -72.88 19.44
C GLY A 1086 24.52 -73.91 20.57
N ARG A 1087 23.72 -74.98 20.51
CA ARG A 1087 24.12 -76.32 20.99
C ARG A 1087 24.40 -77.27 19.83
N LYS A 1088 25.55 -77.08 19.16
CA LYS A 1088 26.26 -78.22 18.60
C LYS A 1088 26.98 -78.95 19.74
N ALA A 1089 26.49 -80.13 20.09
CA ALA A 1089 27.38 -81.14 20.63
C ALA A 1089 28.37 -81.53 19.52
N ALA A 1090 29.67 -81.59 19.85
CA ALA A 1090 30.82 -81.79 18.95
C ALA A 1090 31.04 -80.67 17.89
N GLY A 1091 32.11 -79.88 18.05
CA GLY A 1091 32.64 -79.11 16.89
C GLY A 1091 33.50 -77.85 17.08
N GLY A 1092 33.94 -77.46 18.29
CA GLY A 1092 34.87 -76.33 18.47
C GLY A 1092 34.23 -74.94 18.60
N ARG A 1093 34.96 -74.02 19.27
CA ARG A 1093 34.63 -72.60 19.49
C ARG A 1093 35.86 -71.75 19.18
N SER A 1094 35.64 -70.56 18.63
CA SER A 1094 36.52 -69.38 18.70
C SER A 1094 36.19 -68.57 19.97
N GLU A 1095 37.13 -67.73 20.43
CA GLU A 1095 36.90 -66.83 21.57
C GLU A 1095 36.19 -65.52 21.15
N GLU A 1096 36.35 -65.09 19.90
CA GLU A 1096 35.88 -63.80 19.39
C GLU A 1096 34.34 -63.64 19.36
N ASP A 1097 33.58 -64.75 19.26
CA ASP A 1097 32.11 -64.73 19.29
C ASP A 1097 31.54 -64.46 20.71
N ALA A 1098 32.35 -64.67 21.77
CA ALA A 1098 31.86 -64.56 23.15
C ALA A 1098 31.70 -63.10 23.63
N ASP A 1099 32.55 -62.19 23.14
CA ASP A 1099 32.50 -60.77 23.51
C ASP A 1099 31.36 -60.02 22.81
N LEU A 1100 30.91 -60.49 21.64
CA LEU A 1100 29.84 -59.84 20.87
C LEU A 1100 28.46 -59.97 21.53
N ASP A 1101 28.11 -61.18 21.99
CA ASP A 1101 26.85 -61.45 22.71
C ASP A 1101 26.76 -60.67 24.04
N ALA A 1102 27.89 -60.51 24.73
CA ALA A 1102 28.00 -59.72 25.95
C ALA A 1102 27.83 -58.21 25.69
N MET A 1103 28.25 -57.72 24.52
CA MET A 1103 28.06 -56.31 24.14
C MET A 1103 26.61 -56.00 23.74
N LEU A 1104 25.94 -56.94 23.06
CA LEU A 1104 24.53 -56.82 22.65
C LEU A 1104 23.56 -56.89 23.83
N THR A 1105 23.80 -57.76 24.82
CA THR A 1105 22.90 -57.89 25.98
C THR A 1105 22.83 -56.63 26.85
N ASN A 1106 23.94 -55.90 27.01
CA ASN A 1106 23.97 -54.65 27.77
C ASN A 1106 23.26 -53.47 27.05
N LEU A 1107 23.19 -53.49 25.72
CA LEU A 1107 22.55 -52.43 24.93
C LEU A 1107 21.01 -52.44 24.99
N ILE A 1108 20.42 -53.59 25.35
CA ILE A 1108 18.95 -53.76 25.42
C ILE A 1108 18.41 -53.48 26.83
N SER A 1109 19.26 -53.54 27.87
CA SER A 1109 18.83 -53.46 29.27
C SER A 1109 18.60 -52.06 29.85
N GLU A 1110 19.17 -50.99 29.28
CA GLU A 1110 19.11 -49.65 29.91
C GLU A 1110 17.98 -48.73 29.38
N ALA A 1111 17.32 -49.07 28.27
CA ALA A 1111 16.36 -48.19 27.59
C ALA A 1111 14.94 -48.13 28.21
N SER A 1112 14.67 -48.85 29.32
CA SER A 1112 13.30 -49.18 29.75
C SER A 1112 12.96 -48.88 31.23
N SER A 1113 13.50 -47.80 31.83
CA SER A 1113 13.25 -47.47 33.25
C SER A 1113 13.03 -45.99 33.61
N ALA A 1114 11.95 -45.37 33.08
CA ALA A 1114 11.17 -44.27 33.68
C ALA A 1114 9.87 -44.06 32.86
N ALA A 1115 8.68 -44.57 33.20
CA ALA A 1115 7.81 -44.32 34.37
C ALA A 1115 7.16 -42.91 34.35
N VAL A 1116 5.88 -42.69 34.71
CA VAL A 1116 4.69 -43.55 35.03
C VAL A 1116 3.45 -42.63 35.00
N VAL A 1117 2.26 -43.09 34.60
CA VAL A 1117 0.94 -42.42 34.86
C VAL A 1117 -0.21 -43.46 34.88
N GLU A 1118 -1.17 -43.28 35.79
CA GLU A 1118 -2.38 -44.09 36.07
C GLU A 1118 -3.69 -43.34 35.64
N GLU A 1119 -4.92 -43.87 35.64
CA GLU A 1119 -5.49 -45.10 36.23
C GLU A 1119 -6.72 -45.66 35.43
N GLU A 1120 -7.94 -45.63 35.99
CA GLU A 1120 -9.23 -46.21 35.50
C GLU A 1120 -10.15 -45.17 34.78
N GLY A 1121 -11.33 -45.44 34.15
CA GLY A 1121 -12.29 -46.58 34.03
C GLY A 1121 -13.75 -46.05 34.20
N PRO A 1122 -14.86 -46.86 34.22
CA PRO A 1122 -15.12 -48.19 33.62
C PRO A 1122 -16.57 -48.40 33.04
N THR A 1123 -16.90 -49.62 32.55
CA THR A 1123 -18.25 -50.30 32.41
C THR A 1123 -19.36 -49.70 31.50
N ASP A 1124 -20.04 -50.39 30.54
CA ASP A 1124 -20.79 -51.70 30.47
C ASP A 1124 -22.32 -51.56 30.80
N ILE A 1125 -23.32 -52.34 30.29
CA ILE A 1125 -23.36 -53.67 29.60
C ILE A 1125 -24.66 -53.88 28.74
N VAL A 1126 -24.60 -54.72 27.67
CA VAL A 1126 -25.53 -55.81 27.11
C VAL A 1126 -27.09 -55.70 27.27
N GLU A 1127 -28.02 -56.09 26.34
CA GLU A 1127 -28.29 -57.38 25.60
C GLU A 1127 -29.30 -57.28 24.39
N ASP A 1128 -29.41 -58.36 23.57
CA ASP A 1128 -30.41 -58.78 22.51
C ASP A 1128 -30.83 -57.86 21.31
N ILE A 1129 -30.94 -58.22 19.99
CA ILE A 1129 -31.00 -59.45 19.13
C ILE A 1129 -32.44 -59.83 18.63
N PRO A 1130 -32.73 -60.17 17.33
CA PRO A 1130 -32.21 -59.71 16.01
C PRO A 1130 -33.31 -59.51 14.89
N ALA A 1131 -32.99 -58.93 13.71
CA ALA A 1131 -33.81 -59.07 12.48
C ALA A 1131 -33.09 -58.72 11.15
N GLU A 1132 -33.69 -59.19 10.05
CA GLU A 1132 -33.28 -59.21 8.63
C GLU A 1132 -33.06 -57.85 7.90
N ALA A 1133 -32.24 -57.86 6.84
CA ALA A 1133 -32.50 -57.33 5.46
C ALA A 1133 -31.27 -56.67 4.78
N THR A 1134 -31.07 -56.93 3.48
CA THR A 1134 -30.12 -56.27 2.52
C THR A 1134 -28.66 -56.13 3.00
N ALA A 1135 -27.64 -56.86 2.53
CA ALA A 1135 -27.35 -57.48 1.22
C ALA A 1135 -27.06 -56.50 0.06
N THR A 1136 -25.79 -56.11 -0.07
CA THR A 1136 -25.04 -56.00 -1.35
C THR A 1136 -23.54 -55.91 -1.07
N ASP A 1137 -22.79 -56.94 -1.45
CA ASP A 1137 -21.52 -56.73 -2.17
C ASP A 1137 -21.84 -55.89 -3.43
N GLY A 1138 -20.97 -55.05 -3.98
CA GLY A 1138 -19.52 -55.01 -3.89
C GLY A 1138 -18.97 -54.93 -5.32
N ASP A 1139 -17.79 -54.31 -5.49
CA ASP A 1139 -17.10 -54.15 -6.78
C ASP A 1139 -17.83 -53.33 -7.88
N ALA A 1140 -17.16 -52.71 -8.86
CA ALA A 1140 -15.82 -52.11 -8.83
C ALA A 1140 -15.66 -51.10 -10.01
N GLU A 1141 -14.54 -50.39 -9.99
CA GLU A 1141 -13.86 -49.72 -11.11
C GLU A 1141 -14.41 -48.38 -11.70
N GLN A 1142 -13.51 -47.38 -11.62
CA GLN A 1142 -13.03 -46.51 -12.72
C GLN A 1142 -14.02 -45.53 -13.43
N GLU A 1143 -13.69 -44.25 -13.61
CA GLU A 1143 -12.47 -43.46 -13.31
C GLU A 1143 -12.82 -42.21 -12.48
#